data_AF-A0A9P6I5P6-F1
#
_entry.id   AF-A0A9P6I5P6-F1
#
_cell.length_a   1.000
_cell.length_b   1.000
_cell.length_c   1.000
_cell.angle_alpha   90.00
_cell.angle_beta   90.00
_cell.angle_gamma   90.00
#
_symmetry.space_group_name_H-M   'P 1'
#
loop_
_entity.id
_entity.type
_entity.pdbx_description
1 polymer ?
#
loop_
_entity_poly.entity_id
_entity_poly.type
_entity_poly.pdbx_seq_one_letter_code
_entity_poly.pdbx_strand_id
1 'polypeptide(L)'
;MSSKQLNPTSANHRNGLTKSKNTAFNSTATHEDESHQIISSYFIGPQAENLSYFKENINIILEELQGARLNYFPQDGKFIDEKTQQTEAFIRSKDKLKNAVRTASNILGKTSIPFWSPRYQAHMCTDMSMASLLGYFMTMLYNPNNVAIEASPLSTVAEIEVGEQLCELFGYNIDEDKTEVPTGWGHVTCDGTVANLESIWVARNLKFYPLSLREAFDNELSFLSESFYVENCQGQRELFVKLSNWDLLNLKPTDVLDLPDRLYQEHGVSNKFLSDIMNKYTIQSTGKDVLERELGLVKPGQYMLATTRHYSWPKGAAICGLGSDNVVGIPVDLGARLDLEKLKERLQKSLEEKQPVFAVVAIMGSTEEGAVDPLSGVLALRKQFQAKGLSFLVHADAAWGGYFCSMLPKDYRPGDVINLPTEMGAADGFVPDASLRAETQEDLYAMRFADSITVDPHKSGYIPYPAGGLCYRDGRMRFLVTWTSPYLSRGSVTSIGIYGVEGSKPGASAMSAWLSNKTIGLDQKGYGALLGEVTWTCTRLSAEWASLTNSTSPFICVPFNMLPSERDKDTTEEKVEAEKQRIKRDIVNKTNASIMAEDQKRPDEYKAIKLMRELGSDLNINAFSLNFRYEDGCLNRDIEEANYLMQRVVETFSVDSPTDDPTKIPLYLTSTEFSDELYGECKKKFVERLGLDESNQDLMVLRNVVMSPFPTDGNFTNDLAQTFYDVVEKETEVVRKRNTLAPDFHNFLIQGTEKIYIIHLPMFHVANHRQQLIVSAEFDEESRRKYIAMKNANPWEPMILVTQHKVMLRDVAEKEGGFKAQIMTKESGIILQNVTVTLGRTVVSRPLNSNYRLEDYPDTFMPFYLYGTKNEANIDHVITRAPNTQLSAGRCTLDFYDTNTNPAIWNKPLILLIEDVREAPMQPFPSNSEIGSKNGAVLAHDDYHRQRASTNSASVALKENEKNGVSNGAKKDTKNGVAAPDMEYINRVTSARGSAHATNVDVKAHKEDGDAIPHTSAKVLNTETLSGAVRGSHFFFRPGAKFKVAVWEDQHRSHPSSEWASFKLRDTFIGRGILTLGDSVYVDSEAMNFDPFKRVEKVTEWRHEFNQIGKELADGKASELSRSSADQAVGAALQYPY
;
A
#
# COMPACT_ATOMS: atom_id res chain seq x y z
N MET A 1 2.10 69.48 -17.71
CA MET A 1 1.12 70.58 -17.93
C MET A 1 -0.28 70.02 -17.63
N SER A 2 -1.19 70.84 -17.07
CA SER A 2 -2.65 70.57 -16.91
C SER A 2 -3.05 69.22 -16.26
N SER A 3 -3.14 69.05 -14.94
CA SER A 3 -4.13 69.59 -13.98
C SER A 3 -5.60 69.12 -14.16
N LYS A 4 -6.10 68.33 -13.18
CA LYS A 4 -7.28 68.65 -12.32
C LYS A 4 -7.54 67.57 -11.25
N GLN A 5 -7.77 68.01 -10.02
CA GLN A 5 -8.38 67.22 -8.93
C GLN A 5 -9.90 67.45 -8.91
N LEU A 6 -10.69 66.50 -8.39
CA LEU A 6 -11.48 66.65 -7.14
C LEU A 6 -12.57 65.57 -6.92
N ASN A 7 -12.31 64.72 -5.92
CA ASN A 7 -13.21 64.27 -4.82
C ASN A 7 -14.50 63.42 -5.05
N PRO A 8 -14.97 62.70 -4.00
CA PRO A 8 -15.75 61.46 -4.15
C PRO A 8 -17.17 61.51 -3.57
N THR A 9 -18.04 60.56 -3.96
CA THR A 9 -19.31 60.27 -3.26
C THR A 9 -19.78 58.81 -3.36
N SER A 10 -20.04 58.22 -2.19
CA SER A 10 -21.08 57.23 -1.85
C SER A 10 -21.38 56.01 -2.75
N ALA A 11 -20.99 54.85 -2.21
CA ALA A 11 -21.65 53.54 -2.24
C ALA A 11 -22.98 53.35 -3.02
N ASN A 12 -23.04 52.26 -3.78
CA ASN A 12 -24.22 51.38 -3.79
C ASN A 12 -23.82 49.93 -4.14
N HIS A 13 -24.33 48.97 -3.37
CA HIS A 13 -24.18 47.54 -3.67
C HIS A 13 -24.85 47.19 -5.00
N ARG A 14 -24.19 46.38 -5.83
CA ARG A 14 -24.87 45.37 -6.67
C ARG A 14 -23.90 44.28 -7.12
N ASN A 15 -24.30 43.04 -6.87
CA ASN A 15 -23.60 41.84 -7.32
C ASN A 15 -23.51 41.82 -8.85
N GLY A 16 -22.29 41.60 -9.36
CA GLY A 16 -21.99 41.42 -10.77
C GLY A 16 -21.10 40.21 -10.97
N LEU A 17 -21.64 39.00 -10.75
CA LEU A 17 -20.98 37.74 -11.13
C LEU A 17 -20.96 37.62 -12.66
N THR A 18 -20.05 38.34 -13.30
CA THR A 18 -19.63 38.04 -14.67
C THR A 18 -18.84 36.74 -14.64
N LYS A 19 -19.42 35.68 -15.19
CA LYS A 19 -18.74 34.41 -15.43
C LYS A 19 -17.53 34.64 -16.35
N SER A 20 -16.34 34.84 -15.78
CA SER A 20 -15.11 34.51 -16.47
C SER A 20 -15.06 32.99 -16.69
N LYS A 21 -14.23 32.53 -17.62
CA LYS A 21 -14.00 31.09 -17.79
C LYS A 21 -13.23 30.59 -16.57
N ASN A 22 -13.91 29.90 -15.65
CA ASN A 22 -13.30 29.31 -14.46
C ASN A 22 -12.26 28.25 -14.84
N THR A 23 -11.00 28.66 -14.97
CA THR A 23 -9.86 27.84 -14.53
C THR A 23 -9.63 28.13 -13.05
N ALA A 24 -9.28 27.11 -12.26
CA ALA A 24 -9.00 27.29 -10.82
C ALA A 24 -7.72 28.13 -10.57
N PHE A 25 -6.93 28.36 -11.62
CA PHE A 25 -5.69 29.10 -11.61
C PHE A 25 -5.79 30.27 -12.58
N ASN A 26 -5.47 31.49 -12.14
CA ASN A 26 -5.60 32.72 -12.93
C ASN A 26 -4.26 33.48 -12.91
N SER A 27 -3.37 33.13 -13.83
CA SER A 27 -1.92 33.43 -13.81
C SER A 27 -1.52 34.89 -14.11
N THR A 28 -2.39 35.87 -13.88
CA THR A 28 -2.16 37.27 -14.29
C THR A 28 -1.31 38.11 -13.33
N ALA A 29 -0.65 37.50 -12.33
CA ALA A 29 -0.03 38.24 -11.21
C ALA A 29 1.35 37.75 -10.71
N THR A 30 1.88 36.62 -11.21
CA THR A 30 3.02 35.86 -10.63
C THR A 30 4.41 36.50 -10.79
N HIS A 31 4.53 37.82 -10.93
CA HIS A 31 5.75 38.50 -11.40
C HIS A 31 6.82 38.82 -10.34
N GLU A 32 6.57 38.61 -9.04
CA GLU A 32 7.48 39.06 -7.95
C GLU A 32 8.21 37.96 -7.17
N ASP A 33 7.90 36.68 -7.39
CA ASP A 33 8.56 35.54 -6.73
C ASP A 33 9.61 34.89 -7.66
N GLU A 34 10.86 35.31 -7.56
CA GLU A 34 11.96 34.82 -8.41
C GLU A 34 12.28 33.34 -8.14
N SER A 35 12.18 32.87 -6.89
CA SER A 35 12.39 31.47 -6.52
C SER A 35 11.36 30.55 -7.19
N HIS A 36 10.08 30.88 -7.06
CA HIS A 36 9.01 30.06 -7.65
C HIS A 36 9.03 30.09 -9.19
N GLN A 37 9.43 31.22 -9.79
CA GLN A 37 9.64 31.32 -11.24
C GLN A 37 10.78 30.41 -11.72
N ILE A 38 11.90 30.38 -10.99
CA ILE A 38 13.04 29.49 -11.28
C ILE A 38 12.62 28.03 -11.13
N ILE A 39 11.96 27.66 -10.03
CA ILE A 39 11.48 26.30 -9.77
C ILE A 39 10.49 25.84 -10.85
N SER A 40 9.56 26.71 -11.25
CA SER A 40 8.61 26.44 -12.34
C SER A 40 9.30 26.19 -13.69
N SER A 41 10.52 26.72 -13.91
CA SER A 41 11.29 26.45 -15.12
C SER A 41 11.94 25.06 -15.17
N TYR A 42 11.96 24.33 -14.05
CA TYR A 42 12.57 23.00 -13.97
C TYR A 42 11.69 21.87 -14.51
N PHE A 43 10.38 22.08 -14.69
CA PHE A 43 9.40 21.02 -14.99
C PHE A 43 8.69 21.22 -16.33
N ILE A 44 8.16 20.14 -16.92
CA ILE A 44 7.30 20.26 -18.12
C ILE A 44 5.98 20.94 -17.76
N GLY A 45 5.48 20.64 -16.55
CA GLY A 45 4.40 21.36 -15.89
C GLY A 45 3.05 20.63 -15.92
N PRO A 46 2.14 20.92 -14.96
CA PRO A 46 0.85 20.24 -14.80
C PRO A 46 -0.06 20.20 -16.02
N GLN A 47 0.02 21.19 -16.91
CA GLN A 47 -0.72 21.29 -18.18
C GLN A 47 0.23 21.35 -19.39
N ALA A 48 1.47 20.89 -19.23
CA ALA A 48 2.51 20.91 -20.24
C ALA A 48 2.91 22.32 -20.73
N GLU A 49 2.88 23.28 -19.81
CA GLU A 49 3.16 24.71 -19.99
C GLU A 49 4.52 24.94 -20.66
N ASN A 50 5.56 24.18 -20.26
CA ASN A 50 6.92 24.30 -20.78
C ASN A 50 7.24 23.30 -21.91
N LEU A 51 6.24 22.59 -22.46
CA LEU A 51 6.48 21.54 -23.47
C LEU A 51 7.07 22.05 -24.79
N SER A 52 6.88 23.33 -25.14
CA SER A 52 7.56 23.97 -26.27
C SER A 52 9.07 24.04 -26.05
N TYR A 53 9.48 24.54 -24.89
CA TYR A 53 10.87 24.63 -24.45
C TYR A 53 11.52 23.24 -24.30
N PHE A 54 10.80 22.25 -23.76
CA PHE A 54 11.29 20.88 -23.71
C PHE A 54 11.56 20.31 -25.13
N LYS A 55 10.64 20.53 -26.08
CA LYS A 55 10.81 20.10 -27.48
C LYS A 55 11.98 20.79 -28.19
N GLU A 56 12.25 22.05 -27.89
CA GLU A 56 13.40 22.78 -28.41
C GLU A 56 14.72 22.11 -27.98
N ASN A 57 14.86 21.78 -26.69
CA ASN A 57 16.02 21.06 -26.18
C ASN A 57 16.16 19.64 -26.78
N ILE A 58 15.06 18.92 -27.00
CA ILE A 58 15.07 17.64 -27.71
C ILE A 58 15.58 17.80 -29.16
N ASN A 59 15.19 18.86 -29.87
CA ASN A 59 15.71 19.13 -31.22
C ASN A 59 17.21 19.42 -31.20
N ILE A 60 17.69 20.24 -30.26
CA ILE A 60 19.13 20.52 -30.07
C ILE A 60 19.91 19.20 -29.87
N ILE A 61 19.42 18.30 -29.01
CA ILE A 61 20.04 16.98 -28.79
C ILE A 61 20.10 16.15 -30.08
N LEU A 62 19.05 16.19 -30.91
CA LEU A 62 19.00 15.44 -32.17
C LEU A 62 19.90 16.05 -33.26
N GLU A 63 20.03 17.38 -33.30
CA GLU A 63 20.93 18.11 -34.19
C GLU A 63 22.40 17.83 -33.84
N GLU A 64 22.77 17.89 -32.56
CA GLU A 64 24.10 17.54 -32.07
C GLU A 64 24.43 16.05 -32.30
N LEU A 65 23.47 15.14 -32.08
CA LEU A 65 23.64 13.72 -32.42
C LEU A 65 23.87 13.50 -33.92
N GLN A 66 23.15 14.23 -34.77
CA GLN A 66 23.35 14.18 -36.23
C GLN A 66 24.74 14.69 -36.60
N GLY A 67 25.16 15.82 -36.04
CA GLY A 67 26.51 16.38 -36.23
C GLY A 67 27.60 15.39 -35.81
N ALA A 68 27.50 14.82 -34.60
CA ALA A 68 28.44 13.84 -34.08
C ALA A 68 28.57 12.61 -34.99
N ARG A 69 27.44 12.03 -35.44
CA ARG A 69 27.43 10.84 -36.30
C ARG A 69 28.00 11.09 -37.70
N LEU A 70 27.80 12.29 -38.26
CA LEU A 70 28.36 12.66 -39.57
C LEU A 70 29.86 12.97 -39.51
N ASN A 71 30.35 13.49 -38.38
CA ASN A 71 31.73 13.97 -38.23
C ASN A 71 32.71 12.92 -37.70
N TYR A 72 32.26 11.81 -37.10
CA TYR A 72 33.15 10.84 -36.45
C TYR A 72 34.11 10.14 -37.44
N PHE A 73 33.61 9.77 -38.62
CA PHE A 73 34.39 9.23 -39.76
C PHE A 73 33.71 9.62 -41.09
N PRO A 74 33.87 10.87 -41.57
CA PRO A 74 33.06 11.43 -42.66
C PRO A 74 33.27 10.74 -44.02
N GLN A 75 34.38 10.00 -44.20
CA GLN A 75 34.70 9.28 -45.44
C GLN A 75 33.86 8.01 -45.65
N ASP A 76 33.18 7.48 -44.63
CA ASP A 76 32.51 6.18 -44.69
C ASP A 76 31.21 6.20 -45.52
N GLY A 77 30.65 7.40 -45.76
CA GLY A 77 29.47 7.59 -46.60
C GLY A 77 28.14 7.18 -45.95
N LYS A 78 27.11 6.90 -46.77
CA LYS A 78 25.76 6.55 -46.30
C LYS A 78 25.53 5.03 -46.42
N PHE A 79 25.50 4.32 -45.30
CA PHE A 79 25.12 2.89 -45.25
C PHE A 79 23.62 2.64 -45.54
N ILE A 80 22.76 3.64 -45.29
CA ILE A 80 21.34 3.63 -45.62
C ILE A 80 21.09 4.82 -46.54
N ASP A 81 20.97 4.56 -47.85
CA ASP A 81 20.80 5.60 -48.86
C ASP A 81 19.31 5.90 -49.16
N GLU A 82 19.07 6.95 -49.94
CA GLU A 82 17.72 7.38 -50.30
C GLU A 82 16.97 6.32 -51.11
N LYS A 83 17.66 5.51 -51.93
CA LYS A 83 17.06 4.40 -52.67
C LYS A 83 16.53 3.32 -51.73
N THR A 84 17.32 2.96 -50.71
CA THR A 84 16.93 2.02 -49.65
C THR A 84 15.71 2.54 -48.88
N GLN A 85 15.71 3.82 -48.50
CA GLN A 85 14.61 4.47 -47.80
C GLN A 85 13.31 4.56 -48.62
N GLN A 86 13.41 4.58 -49.95
CA GLN A 86 12.28 4.61 -50.88
C GLN A 86 11.72 3.21 -51.21
N THR A 87 12.35 2.12 -50.75
CA THR A 87 11.80 0.77 -50.98
C THR A 87 10.48 0.55 -50.24
N GLU A 88 9.56 -0.22 -50.84
CA GLU A 88 8.27 -0.57 -50.21
C GLU A 88 8.45 -1.30 -48.87
N ALA A 89 9.51 -2.09 -48.71
CA ALA A 89 9.84 -2.77 -47.47
C ALA A 89 10.19 -1.77 -46.35
N PHE A 90 11.04 -0.79 -46.65
CA PHE A 90 11.43 0.25 -45.71
C PHE A 90 10.24 1.15 -45.32
N ILE A 91 9.47 1.62 -46.31
CA ILE A 91 8.29 2.47 -46.07
C ILE A 91 7.27 1.76 -45.18
N ARG A 92 6.90 0.51 -45.49
CA ARG A 92 6.00 -0.31 -44.68
C ARG A 92 6.50 -0.52 -43.26
N SER A 93 7.80 -0.76 -43.07
CA SER A 93 8.38 -0.92 -41.72
C SER A 93 8.34 0.39 -40.92
N LYS A 94 8.65 1.52 -41.57
CA LYS A 94 8.60 2.87 -40.97
C LYS A 94 7.18 3.24 -40.54
N ASP A 95 6.18 2.99 -41.38
CA ASP A 95 4.78 3.32 -41.07
C ASP A 95 4.20 2.42 -39.97
N LYS A 96 4.60 1.14 -39.95
CA LYS A 96 4.32 0.19 -38.86
C LYS A 96 4.88 0.68 -37.52
N LEU A 97 6.14 1.11 -37.47
CA LEU A 97 6.75 1.71 -36.28
C LEU A 97 6.03 3.00 -35.85
N LYS A 98 5.75 3.91 -36.80
CA LYS A 98 5.05 5.17 -36.54
C LYS A 98 3.66 4.96 -35.92
N ASN A 99 2.91 3.97 -36.40
CA ASN A 99 1.60 3.62 -35.86
C ASN A 99 1.74 3.03 -34.45
N ALA A 100 2.65 2.07 -34.25
CA ALA A 100 2.88 1.46 -32.93
C ALA A 100 3.30 2.50 -31.87
N VAL A 101 4.22 3.41 -32.19
CA VAL A 101 4.61 4.53 -31.31
C VAL A 101 3.40 5.39 -30.95
N ARG A 102 2.59 5.79 -31.94
CA ARG A 102 1.39 6.60 -31.70
C ARG A 102 0.37 5.88 -30.81
N THR A 103 0.11 4.60 -31.05
CA THR A 103 -0.83 3.81 -30.24
C THR A 103 -0.32 3.64 -28.82
N ALA A 104 0.95 3.29 -28.63
CA ALA A 104 1.56 3.15 -27.31
C ALA A 104 1.52 4.45 -26.50
N SER A 105 1.92 5.59 -27.08
CA SER A 105 1.83 6.90 -26.42
C SER A 105 0.39 7.29 -26.05
N ASN A 106 -0.58 6.98 -26.92
CA ASN A 106 -1.99 7.25 -26.65
C ASN A 106 -2.57 6.38 -25.51
N ILE A 107 -2.12 5.13 -25.35
CA ILE A 107 -2.53 4.27 -24.24
C ILE A 107 -1.89 4.74 -22.95
N LEU A 108 -0.59 5.04 -22.95
CA LEU A 108 0.11 5.58 -21.78
C LEU A 108 -0.59 6.83 -21.24
N GLY A 109 -0.94 7.80 -22.10
CA GLY A 109 -1.64 9.02 -21.68
C GLY A 109 -3.07 8.82 -21.17
N LYS A 110 -3.68 7.65 -21.36
CA LYS A 110 -5.04 7.31 -20.86
C LYS A 110 -5.03 6.43 -19.61
N THR A 111 -4.02 5.59 -19.46
CA THR A 111 -3.98 4.50 -18.46
C THR A 111 -2.91 4.68 -17.39
N SER A 112 -1.98 5.62 -17.57
CA SER A 112 -0.98 5.95 -16.55
C SER A 112 -1.54 6.89 -15.49
N ILE A 113 -0.98 6.80 -14.29
CA ILE A 113 -1.24 7.76 -13.21
C ILE A 113 -0.65 9.14 -13.60
N PRO A 114 -1.39 10.25 -13.46
CA PRO A 114 -0.93 11.58 -13.83
C PRO A 114 -0.04 12.17 -12.73
N PHE A 115 1.16 11.60 -12.52
CA PHE A 115 2.12 12.06 -11.49
C PHE A 115 2.53 13.53 -11.64
N TRP A 116 2.43 14.10 -12.85
CA TRP A 116 2.66 15.52 -13.12
C TRP A 116 1.57 16.45 -12.57
N SER A 117 0.40 15.91 -12.21
CA SER A 117 -0.71 16.71 -11.69
C SER A 117 -0.52 17.02 -10.20
N PRO A 118 -0.73 18.28 -9.75
CA PRO A 118 -0.80 18.63 -8.34
C PRO A 118 -1.91 17.92 -7.55
N ARG A 119 -2.87 17.28 -8.24
CA ARG A 119 -3.85 16.34 -7.67
C ARG A 119 -3.22 15.02 -7.22
N TYR A 120 -2.01 14.71 -7.66
CA TYR A 120 -1.27 13.54 -7.22
C TYR A 120 -0.51 13.82 -5.92
N GLN A 121 -0.86 13.08 -4.87
CA GLN A 121 -0.49 13.40 -3.49
C GLN A 121 -0.24 12.10 -2.67
N ALA A 122 0.26 11.03 -3.28
CA ALA A 122 0.12 9.64 -2.79
C ALA A 122 1.43 8.89 -2.44
N HIS A 123 2.15 8.37 -3.45
CA HIS A 123 3.52 7.80 -3.30
C HIS A 123 4.60 8.83 -3.66
N MET A 124 5.86 8.45 -3.49
CA MET A 124 7.08 9.16 -3.91
C MET A 124 7.23 9.23 -5.45
N CYS A 125 6.25 9.83 -6.12
CA CYS A 125 6.18 10.06 -7.57
C CYS A 125 5.65 11.47 -7.85
N THR A 126 6.15 12.12 -8.90
CA THR A 126 5.81 13.51 -9.25
C THR A 126 6.21 13.82 -10.70
N ASP A 127 6.13 15.07 -11.17
CA ASP A 127 6.76 15.48 -12.43
C ASP A 127 8.30 15.45 -12.28
N MET A 128 9.01 15.02 -13.32
CA MET A 128 10.48 14.91 -13.28
C MET A 128 11.13 16.20 -13.79
N SER A 129 12.34 16.51 -13.31
CA SER A 129 13.05 17.69 -13.79
C SER A 129 13.37 17.54 -15.30
N MET A 130 13.13 18.57 -16.10
CA MET A 130 13.47 18.58 -17.52
C MET A 130 14.97 18.35 -17.72
N ALA A 131 15.82 18.87 -16.82
CA ALA A 131 17.26 18.61 -16.83
C ALA A 131 17.59 17.11 -16.73
N SER A 132 16.96 16.39 -15.80
CA SER A 132 17.19 14.95 -15.66
C SER A 132 16.63 14.14 -16.84
N LEU A 133 15.42 14.49 -17.33
CA LEU A 133 14.81 13.87 -18.51
C LEU A 133 15.67 14.06 -19.77
N LEU A 134 16.15 15.28 -20.02
CA LEU A 134 17.04 15.60 -21.14
C LEU A 134 18.40 14.89 -20.99
N GLY A 135 18.96 14.87 -19.77
CA GLY A 135 20.20 14.16 -19.44
C GLY A 135 20.12 12.66 -19.76
N TYR A 136 19.03 12.01 -19.37
CA TYR A 136 18.81 10.60 -19.71
C TYR A 136 18.60 10.41 -21.22
N PHE A 137 17.75 11.23 -21.84
CA PHE A 137 17.38 11.13 -23.25
C PHE A 137 18.59 11.32 -24.18
N MET A 138 19.45 12.32 -23.94
CA MET A 138 20.64 12.52 -24.79
C MET A 138 21.63 11.35 -24.68
N THR A 139 21.82 10.81 -23.47
CA THR A 139 22.85 9.80 -23.23
C THR A 139 22.44 8.41 -23.67
N MET A 140 21.16 8.04 -23.57
CA MET A 140 20.68 6.73 -24.07
C MET A 140 20.85 6.56 -25.59
N LEU A 141 20.96 7.66 -26.35
CA LEU A 141 21.22 7.65 -27.80
C LEU A 141 22.66 7.23 -28.17
N TYR A 142 23.56 7.25 -27.18
CA TYR A 142 24.93 6.71 -27.23
C TYR A 142 25.06 5.36 -26.51
N ASN A 143 24.14 5.06 -25.58
CA ASN A 143 24.07 3.82 -24.79
C ASN A 143 25.39 3.41 -24.09
N PRO A 144 26.07 4.32 -23.35
CA PRO A 144 27.31 3.99 -22.64
C PRO A 144 27.06 3.08 -21.44
N ASN A 145 28.03 2.20 -21.15
CA ASN A 145 27.98 1.25 -20.04
C ASN A 145 29.08 1.56 -19.01
N ASN A 146 28.69 2.11 -17.86
CA ASN A 146 29.60 2.60 -16.82
C ASN A 146 30.34 1.48 -16.05
N VAL A 147 30.15 0.20 -16.40
CA VAL A 147 30.96 -0.90 -15.86
C VAL A 147 32.44 -0.81 -16.26
N ALA A 148 32.74 -0.21 -17.42
CA ALA A 148 34.10 -0.08 -17.93
C ALA A 148 34.29 1.27 -18.63
N ILE A 149 35.36 1.98 -18.25
CA ILE A 149 35.65 3.34 -18.73
C ILE A 149 35.81 3.41 -20.26
N GLU A 150 36.35 2.37 -20.90
CA GLU A 150 36.48 2.28 -22.36
C GLU A 150 35.13 2.25 -23.11
N ALA A 151 34.05 1.83 -22.45
CA ALA A 151 32.69 1.79 -22.99
C ALA A 151 31.85 3.01 -22.58
N SER A 152 32.43 3.95 -21.82
CA SER A 152 31.68 5.02 -21.13
C SER A 152 32.54 6.20 -20.63
N PRO A 153 33.54 6.71 -21.38
CA PRO A 153 34.56 7.57 -20.80
C PRO A 153 34.01 8.89 -20.22
N LEU A 154 32.98 9.46 -20.85
CA LEU A 154 32.31 10.66 -20.35
C LEU A 154 31.37 10.35 -19.18
N SER A 155 30.51 9.34 -19.31
CA SER A 155 29.48 9.05 -18.30
C SER A 155 30.03 8.36 -17.05
N THR A 156 31.21 7.71 -17.13
CA THR A 156 31.98 7.29 -15.94
C THR A 156 32.47 8.51 -15.14
N VAL A 157 33.00 9.54 -15.81
CA VAL A 157 33.43 10.78 -15.14
C VAL A 157 32.23 11.51 -14.52
N ALA A 158 31.10 11.57 -15.23
CA ALA A 158 29.86 12.13 -14.69
C ALA A 158 29.36 11.35 -13.45
N GLU A 159 29.51 10.02 -13.39
CA GLU A 159 29.14 9.22 -12.21
C GLU A 159 30.07 9.49 -11.02
N ILE A 160 31.38 9.62 -11.25
CA ILE A 160 32.35 10.02 -10.22
C ILE A 160 31.96 11.39 -9.65
N GLU A 161 31.67 12.36 -10.52
CA GLU A 161 31.27 13.70 -10.10
C GLU A 161 29.91 13.72 -9.40
N VAL A 162 28.96 12.83 -9.73
CA VAL A 162 27.73 12.63 -8.94
C VAL A 162 28.05 12.08 -7.55
N GLY A 163 28.99 11.13 -7.45
CA GLY A 163 29.49 10.65 -6.17
C GLY A 163 30.09 11.75 -5.30
N GLU A 164 30.91 12.62 -5.90
CA GLU A 164 31.50 13.81 -5.25
C GLU A 164 30.42 14.83 -4.84
N GLN A 165 29.46 15.14 -5.72
CA GLN A 165 28.34 16.03 -5.44
C GLN A 165 27.49 15.57 -4.24
N LEU A 166 27.17 14.28 -4.18
CA LEU A 166 26.43 13.70 -3.06
C LEU A 166 27.28 13.65 -1.78
N CYS A 167 28.58 13.37 -1.89
CA CYS A 167 29.50 13.48 -0.75
C CYS A 167 29.58 14.91 -0.19
N GLU A 168 29.67 15.94 -1.05
CA GLU A 168 29.67 17.35 -0.61
C GLU A 168 28.35 17.74 0.05
N LEU A 169 27.20 17.32 -0.51
CA LEU A 169 25.87 17.53 0.06
C LEU A 169 25.76 17.01 1.51
N PHE A 170 26.38 15.86 1.80
CA PHE A 170 26.40 15.29 3.15
C PHE A 170 27.54 15.83 4.03
N GLY A 171 28.38 16.74 3.54
CA GLY A 171 29.50 17.31 4.27
C GLY A 171 30.70 16.36 4.43
N TYR A 172 30.83 15.35 3.57
CA TYR A 172 32.04 14.54 3.46
C TYR A 172 33.15 15.30 2.71
N ASN A 173 34.41 14.94 2.98
CA ASN A 173 35.54 15.54 2.30
C ASN A 173 35.71 14.95 0.89
N ILE A 174 35.69 15.77 -0.16
CA ILE A 174 36.01 15.34 -1.54
C ILE A 174 37.42 15.77 -1.98
N ASP A 175 38.16 16.48 -1.13
CA ASP A 175 39.49 17.01 -1.43
C ASP A 175 40.58 16.03 -0.97
N GLU A 176 41.23 15.36 -1.93
CA GLU A 176 42.31 14.38 -1.67
C GLU A 176 43.55 14.98 -0.97
N ASP A 177 43.75 16.30 -1.03
CA ASP A 177 44.88 16.95 -0.36
C ASP A 177 44.61 17.14 1.16
N LYS A 178 43.35 17.09 1.61
CA LYS A 178 42.97 17.20 3.04
C LYS A 178 43.16 15.89 3.81
N THR A 179 44.40 15.43 3.92
CA THR A 179 44.79 14.16 4.55
C THR A 179 44.42 13.98 6.04
N GLU A 180 44.02 15.05 6.75
CA GLU A 180 43.55 15.01 8.15
C GLU A 180 42.15 14.36 8.31
N VAL A 181 41.39 14.21 7.21
CA VAL A 181 40.06 13.59 7.18
C VAL A 181 39.94 12.66 5.97
N PRO A 182 39.24 11.52 6.08
CA PRO A 182 39.15 10.58 4.97
C PRO A 182 38.39 11.22 3.79
N THR A 183 38.87 10.99 2.57
CA THR A 183 38.16 11.37 1.35
C THR A 183 36.97 10.44 1.15
N GLY A 184 35.77 11.00 1.06
CA GLY A 184 34.54 10.29 0.75
C GLY A 184 34.50 9.79 -0.69
N TRP A 185 33.58 8.87 -0.97
CA TRP A 185 33.34 8.35 -2.31
C TRP A 185 31.89 7.92 -2.43
N GLY A 186 31.27 8.16 -3.59
CA GLY A 186 29.95 7.65 -3.89
C GLY A 186 29.80 7.22 -5.34
N HIS A 187 28.70 6.55 -5.64
CA HIS A 187 28.33 6.12 -6.98
C HIS A 187 26.81 5.97 -7.11
N VAL A 188 26.31 5.83 -8.34
CA VAL A 188 24.87 5.67 -8.65
C VAL A 188 24.52 4.19 -8.68
N THR A 189 23.51 3.75 -7.93
CA THR A 189 22.94 2.39 -8.04
C THR A 189 21.66 2.42 -8.89
N CYS A 190 21.14 1.26 -9.30
CA CYS A 190 19.81 1.21 -9.93
C CYS A 190 18.69 1.62 -8.96
N ASP A 191 18.82 1.31 -7.67
CA ASP A 191 17.92 1.78 -6.61
C ASP A 191 18.55 1.76 -5.20
N GLY A 192 17.88 2.38 -4.24
CA GLY A 192 18.24 2.40 -2.82
C GLY A 192 18.09 1.06 -2.09
N THR A 193 17.44 0.05 -2.66
CA THR A 193 17.54 -1.33 -2.14
C THR A 193 18.95 -1.86 -2.39
N VAL A 194 19.50 -1.65 -3.59
CA VAL A 194 20.87 -2.09 -3.93
C VAL A 194 21.91 -1.29 -3.14
N ALA A 195 21.72 0.02 -2.95
CA ALA A 195 22.58 0.81 -2.04
C ALA A 195 22.56 0.27 -0.59
N ASN A 196 21.38 -0.07 -0.06
CA ASN A 196 21.25 -0.70 1.26
C ASN A 196 21.85 -2.12 1.30
N LEU A 197 21.77 -2.90 0.22
CA LEU A 197 22.41 -4.21 0.11
C LEU A 197 23.96 -4.08 0.12
N GLU A 198 24.50 -3.10 -0.59
CA GLU A 198 25.93 -2.78 -0.60
C GLU A 198 26.43 -2.29 0.77
N SER A 199 25.66 -1.44 1.47
CA SER A 199 26.01 -1.01 2.82
C SER A 199 26.00 -2.18 3.83
N ILE A 200 25.08 -3.14 3.69
CA ILE A 200 25.09 -4.40 4.44
C ILE A 200 26.35 -5.22 4.09
N TRP A 201 26.68 -5.36 2.81
CA TRP A 201 27.83 -6.14 2.36
C TRP A 201 29.16 -5.57 2.88
N VAL A 202 29.34 -4.25 2.81
CA VAL A 202 30.49 -3.53 3.37
C VAL A 202 30.58 -3.71 4.88
N ALA A 203 29.51 -3.42 5.63
CA ALA A 203 29.56 -3.50 7.09
C ALA A 203 29.77 -4.94 7.60
N ARG A 204 29.26 -5.95 6.89
CA ARG A 204 29.60 -7.37 7.10
C ARG A 204 31.09 -7.62 6.91
N ASN A 205 31.65 -7.22 5.78
CA ASN A 205 33.04 -7.52 5.43
C ASN A 205 34.04 -6.73 6.29
N LEU A 206 33.72 -5.48 6.63
CA LEU A 206 34.45 -4.65 7.60
C LEU A 206 34.60 -5.38 8.94
N LYS A 207 33.49 -5.91 9.48
CA LYS A 207 33.44 -6.53 10.81
C LYS A 207 34.34 -7.77 10.93
N PHE A 208 34.47 -8.55 9.85
CA PHE A 208 35.30 -9.75 9.82
C PHE A 208 36.74 -9.53 9.31
N TYR A 209 37.08 -8.35 8.78
CA TYR A 209 38.42 -8.06 8.26
C TYR A 209 39.52 -8.24 9.33
N PRO A 210 39.39 -7.76 10.59
CA PRO A 210 40.41 -7.96 11.62
C PRO A 210 40.61 -9.43 12.00
N LEU A 211 39.55 -10.23 12.01
CA LEU A 211 39.63 -11.68 12.24
C LEU A 211 40.33 -12.39 11.07
N SER A 212 39.99 -12.01 9.84
CA SER A 212 40.65 -12.53 8.63
C SER A 212 42.14 -12.19 8.60
N LEU A 213 42.52 -10.99 9.08
CA LEU A 213 43.91 -10.56 9.21
C LEU A 213 44.63 -11.30 10.36
N ARG A 214 43.92 -11.67 11.43
CA ARG A 214 44.47 -12.45 12.55
C ARG A 214 44.99 -13.82 12.09
N GLU A 215 44.25 -14.50 11.22
CA GLU A 215 44.66 -15.76 10.58
C GLU A 215 45.91 -15.59 9.71
N ALA A 216 46.03 -14.49 8.97
CA ALA A 216 47.24 -14.17 8.20
C ALA A 216 48.44 -13.89 9.12
N PHE A 217 48.22 -13.29 10.30
CA PHE A 217 49.26 -13.10 11.33
C PHE A 217 49.75 -14.41 11.96
N ASP A 218 48.90 -15.44 12.08
CA ASP A 218 49.36 -16.76 12.53
C ASP A 218 50.08 -17.56 11.41
N ASN A 219 50.11 -17.02 10.17
CA ASN A 219 50.74 -17.62 8.99
C ASN A 219 51.75 -16.65 8.32
N GLU A 220 51.44 -16.09 7.14
CA GLU A 220 52.39 -15.32 6.31
C GLU A 220 52.88 -14.01 6.95
N LEU A 221 52.11 -13.39 7.85
CA LEU A 221 52.48 -12.15 8.56
C LEU A 221 53.06 -12.40 9.96
N SER A 222 53.36 -13.66 10.32
CA SER A 222 53.87 -14.05 11.64
C SER A 222 55.15 -13.31 12.07
N PHE A 223 55.96 -12.83 11.13
CA PHE A 223 57.15 -12.01 11.38
C PHE A 223 56.83 -10.62 11.99
N LEU A 224 55.57 -10.17 11.99
CA LEU A 224 55.12 -8.90 12.57
C LEU A 224 54.44 -9.05 13.94
N SER A 225 54.29 -10.28 14.45
CA SER A 225 53.50 -10.59 15.66
C SER A 225 53.97 -9.85 16.92
N GLU A 226 55.24 -9.51 17.01
CA GLU A 226 55.85 -8.81 18.17
C GLU A 226 56.08 -7.30 17.90
N SER A 227 55.70 -6.79 16.73
CA SER A 227 55.96 -5.40 16.31
C SER A 227 54.73 -4.59 15.91
N PHE A 228 53.64 -5.24 15.48
CA PHE A 228 52.44 -4.53 15.03
C PHE A 228 51.45 -4.32 16.19
N TYR A 229 51.28 -3.06 16.59
CA TYR A 229 50.39 -2.64 17.67
C TYR A 229 49.10 -2.02 17.12
N VAL A 230 47.96 -2.28 17.76
CA VAL A 230 46.66 -1.69 17.42
C VAL A 230 46.00 -1.20 18.72
N GLU A 231 45.24 -0.12 18.65
CA GLU A 231 44.39 0.31 19.75
C GLU A 231 43.07 -0.46 19.70
N ASN A 232 42.68 -1.08 20.81
CA ASN A 232 41.34 -1.64 20.93
C ASN A 232 40.28 -0.52 20.95
N CYS A 233 39.02 -0.93 20.93
CA CYS A 233 37.85 -0.04 20.95
C CYS A 233 37.94 1.09 22.01
N GLN A 234 38.50 0.77 23.18
CA GLN A 234 38.61 1.65 24.36
C GLN A 234 39.87 2.52 24.37
N GLY A 235 40.70 2.47 23.31
CA GLY A 235 41.95 3.23 23.20
C GLY A 235 43.14 2.59 23.93
N GLN A 236 43.06 1.29 24.27
CA GLN A 236 44.20 0.57 24.86
C GLN A 236 45.08 0.01 23.75
N ARG A 237 46.33 0.45 23.69
CA ARG A 237 47.30 -0.02 22.69
C ARG A 237 47.91 -1.35 23.11
N GLU A 238 47.72 -2.38 22.28
CA GLU A 238 48.27 -3.73 22.50
C GLU A 238 48.82 -4.31 21.19
N LEU A 239 49.59 -5.41 21.27
CA LEU A 239 49.97 -6.18 20.09
C LEU A 239 48.73 -6.74 19.41
N PHE A 240 48.64 -6.63 18.08
CA PHE A 240 47.47 -7.10 17.32
C PHE A 240 47.15 -8.57 17.58
N VAL A 241 48.17 -9.41 17.77
CA VAL A 241 48.04 -10.85 18.06
C VAL A 241 47.53 -11.17 19.48
N LYS A 242 47.48 -10.19 20.39
CA LYS A 242 46.99 -10.35 21.77
C LYS A 242 45.53 -9.92 21.96
N LEU A 243 45.00 -9.10 21.03
CA LEU A 243 43.59 -8.73 21.00
C LEU A 243 42.70 -9.98 20.96
N SER A 244 41.65 -10.02 21.77
CA SER A 244 40.70 -11.12 21.75
C SER A 244 39.77 -11.03 20.54
N ASN A 245 39.09 -12.13 20.21
CA ASN A 245 38.05 -12.13 19.15
C ASN A 245 37.00 -11.03 19.38
N TRP A 246 36.69 -10.69 20.64
CA TRP A 246 35.78 -9.60 20.96
C TRP A 246 36.38 -8.23 20.64
N ASP A 247 37.65 -7.99 20.94
CA ASP A 247 38.33 -6.73 20.63
C ASP A 247 38.45 -6.53 19.11
N LEU A 248 38.83 -7.59 18.38
CA LEU A 248 38.94 -7.60 16.92
C LEU A 248 37.58 -7.33 16.24
N LEU A 249 36.49 -7.89 16.77
CA LEU A 249 35.12 -7.60 16.32
C LEU A 249 34.62 -6.19 16.71
N ASN A 250 35.35 -5.45 17.54
CA ASN A 250 34.95 -4.14 18.06
C ASN A 250 35.98 -3.02 17.85
N LEU A 251 36.98 -3.22 16.98
CA LEU A 251 37.76 -2.11 16.44
C LEU A 251 36.83 -1.06 15.79
N LYS A 252 37.22 0.22 15.81
CA LYS A 252 36.40 1.27 15.18
C LYS A 252 36.49 1.12 13.65
N PRO A 253 35.44 1.50 12.88
CA PRO A 253 35.46 1.42 11.43
C PRO A 253 36.73 2.03 10.79
N THR A 254 37.15 3.20 11.28
CA THR A 254 38.41 3.86 10.90
C THR A 254 39.64 2.99 11.16
N ASP A 255 39.76 2.48 12.39
CA ASP A 255 40.91 1.70 12.86
C ASP A 255 41.08 0.41 12.05
N VAL A 256 39.99 -0.17 11.53
CA VAL A 256 39.99 -1.34 10.62
C VAL A 256 40.44 -0.95 9.21
N LEU A 257 39.95 0.17 8.67
CA LEU A 257 40.32 0.67 7.34
C LEU A 257 41.78 1.13 7.28
N ASP A 258 42.36 1.54 8.42
CA ASP A 258 43.77 1.92 8.53
C ASP A 258 44.73 0.71 8.58
N LEU A 259 44.27 -0.52 8.86
CA LEU A 259 45.16 -1.68 8.99
C LEU A 259 46.07 -1.92 7.76
N PRO A 260 45.58 -1.87 6.50
CA PRO A 260 46.43 -2.01 5.32
C PRO A 260 47.48 -0.89 5.20
N ASP A 261 47.03 0.36 5.34
CA ASP A 261 47.89 1.54 5.21
C ASP A 261 48.99 1.54 6.28
N ARG A 262 48.65 1.14 7.51
CA ARG A 262 49.61 1.01 8.62
C ARG A 262 50.60 -0.13 8.41
N LEU A 263 50.17 -1.30 7.90
CA LEU A 263 51.09 -2.40 7.54
C LEU A 263 52.08 -1.97 6.44
N TYR A 264 51.64 -1.14 5.49
CA TYR A 264 52.53 -0.56 4.48
C TYR A 264 53.48 0.50 5.07
N GLN A 265 52.97 1.47 5.83
CA GLN A 265 53.75 2.60 6.35
C GLN A 265 54.72 2.20 7.47
N GLU A 266 54.32 1.33 8.39
CA GLU A 266 55.13 0.92 9.55
C GLU A 266 56.10 -0.22 9.22
N HIS A 267 55.74 -1.08 8.25
CA HIS A 267 56.44 -2.35 8.01
C HIS A 267 56.75 -2.66 6.53
N GLY A 268 56.37 -1.81 5.58
CA GLY A 268 56.67 -1.98 4.15
C GLY A 268 55.87 -3.09 3.46
N VAL A 269 54.79 -3.59 4.07
CA VAL A 269 53.96 -4.65 3.48
C VAL A 269 53.17 -4.08 2.29
N SER A 270 53.58 -4.43 1.07
CA SER A 270 52.92 -3.89 -0.13
C SER A 270 51.45 -4.32 -0.24
N ASN A 271 50.59 -3.41 -0.70
CA ASN A 271 49.16 -3.67 -0.89
C ASN A 271 48.86 -4.84 -1.83
N LYS A 272 49.73 -5.10 -2.82
CA LYS A 272 49.63 -6.29 -3.68
C LYS A 272 49.85 -7.56 -2.88
N PHE A 273 50.94 -7.65 -2.11
CA PHE A 273 51.22 -8.82 -1.26
C PHE A 273 50.08 -9.04 -0.25
N LEU A 274 49.62 -7.98 0.40
CA LEU A 274 48.51 -8.06 1.36
C LEU A 274 47.21 -8.56 0.70
N SER A 275 46.87 -8.07 -0.50
CA SER A 275 45.72 -8.56 -1.26
C SER A 275 45.86 -10.05 -1.61
N ASP A 276 47.02 -10.45 -2.15
CA ASP A 276 47.30 -11.81 -2.60
C ASP A 276 47.20 -12.84 -1.45
N ILE A 277 47.58 -12.47 -0.21
CA ILE A 277 47.40 -13.34 0.97
C ILE A 277 45.99 -13.27 1.57
N MET A 278 45.41 -12.07 1.70
CA MET A 278 44.10 -11.88 2.35
C MET A 278 42.97 -12.58 1.60
N ASN A 279 43.12 -12.77 0.28
CA ASN A 279 42.19 -13.55 -0.54
C ASN A 279 41.99 -15.01 -0.10
N LYS A 280 42.85 -15.55 0.77
CA LYS A 280 42.67 -16.87 1.39
C LYS A 280 41.76 -16.86 2.63
N TYR A 281 41.71 -15.71 3.32
CA TYR A 281 41.19 -15.60 4.70
C TYR A 281 39.92 -14.76 4.80
N THR A 282 39.72 -13.79 3.90
CA THR A 282 38.51 -12.95 3.93
C THR A 282 37.24 -13.76 3.71
N ILE A 283 36.17 -13.35 4.39
CA ILE A 283 34.84 -13.99 4.28
C ILE A 283 34.22 -13.89 2.88
N GLN A 284 34.80 -13.10 1.98
CA GLN A 284 34.48 -13.09 0.53
C GLN A 284 34.88 -14.41 -0.14
N SER A 285 35.93 -15.08 0.35
CA SER A 285 36.45 -16.36 -0.16
C SER A 285 36.05 -17.55 0.71
N THR A 286 36.07 -17.41 2.03
CA THR A 286 35.81 -18.51 2.98
C THR A 286 34.33 -18.67 3.34
N GLY A 287 33.55 -17.59 3.26
CA GLY A 287 32.21 -17.50 3.85
C GLY A 287 32.28 -17.30 5.37
N LYS A 288 31.44 -16.41 5.92
CA LYS A 288 31.50 -16.04 7.34
C LYS A 288 31.29 -17.23 8.30
N ASP A 289 30.45 -18.20 7.93
CA ASP A 289 30.05 -19.33 8.81
C ASP A 289 31.18 -20.34 9.03
N VAL A 290 32.23 -20.29 8.21
CA VAL A 290 33.46 -21.07 8.41
C VAL A 290 34.28 -20.40 9.51
N LEU A 291 34.60 -19.12 9.33
CA LEU A 291 35.36 -18.31 10.27
C LEU A 291 34.67 -18.19 11.64
N GLU A 292 33.35 -18.00 11.68
CA GLU A 292 32.56 -18.01 12.92
C GLU A 292 32.66 -19.35 13.66
N ARG A 293 32.66 -20.47 12.93
CA ARG A 293 32.76 -21.82 13.53
C ARG A 293 34.14 -22.12 14.06
N GLU A 294 35.18 -21.78 13.31
CA GLU A 294 36.59 -22.01 13.68
C GLU A 294 36.97 -21.17 14.90
N LEU A 295 36.47 -19.94 15.00
CA LEU A 295 36.68 -19.03 16.12
C LEU A 295 35.69 -19.20 17.29
N GLY A 296 34.78 -20.17 17.23
CA GLY A 296 33.81 -20.46 18.29
C GLY A 296 32.73 -19.38 18.51
N LEU A 297 32.44 -18.56 17.50
CA LEU A 297 31.47 -17.47 17.54
C LEU A 297 30.04 -18.01 17.39
N VAL A 298 29.44 -18.41 18.51
CA VAL A 298 28.09 -19.02 18.54
C VAL A 298 26.93 -18.01 18.49
N LYS A 299 27.21 -16.70 18.55
CA LYS A 299 26.20 -15.63 18.43
C LYS A 299 26.49 -14.80 17.18
N PRO A 300 25.68 -14.88 16.11
CA PRO A 300 25.88 -14.08 14.91
C PRO A 300 25.77 -12.58 15.23
N GLY A 301 26.49 -11.76 14.46
CA GLY A 301 26.39 -10.31 14.58
C GLY A 301 25.02 -9.76 14.16
N GLN A 302 24.66 -8.57 14.63
CA GLN A 302 23.34 -7.97 14.41
C GLN A 302 23.38 -6.61 13.69
N TYR A 303 22.33 -6.34 12.92
CA TYR A 303 21.91 -4.98 12.55
C TYR A 303 20.82 -4.52 13.50
N MET A 304 20.78 -3.23 13.81
CA MET A 304 19.75 -2.62 14.65
C MET A 304 19.22 -1.35 13.99
N LEU A 305 17.90 -1.22 13.91
CA LEU A 305 17.20 -0.09 13.30
C LEU A 305 15.72 -0.14 13.66
N ALA A 306 14.95 0.90 13.33
CA ALA A 306 13.53 0.98 13.66
C ALA A 306 12.73 -0.26 13.18
N THR A 307 11.69 -0.65 13.92
CA THR A 307 10.75 -1.71 13.53
C THR A 307 10.11 -1.40 12.17
N THR A 308 9.77 -0.13 11.93
CA THR A 308 9.20 0.46 10.69
C THR A 308 10.17 0.52 9.49
N ARG A 309 11.31 -0.18 9.55
CA ARG A 309 12.31 -0.26 8.47
C ARG A 309 11.75 -0.68 7.12
N HIS A 310 12.26 -0.04 6.06
CA HIS A 310 11.99 -0.46 4.69
C HIS A 310 12.43 -1.93 4.46
N TYR A 311 11.64 -2.66 3.67
CA TYR A 311 11.81 -4.11 3.44
C TYR A 311 13.14 -4.50 2.77
N SER A 312 13.91 -3.53 2.24
CA SER A 312 15.28 -3.74 1.75
C SER A 312 16.21 -4.32 2.82
N TRP A 313 16.02 -3.99 4.10
CA TRP A 313 16.91 -4.42 5.19
C TRP A 313 16.87 -5.93 5.47
N PRO A 314 15.71 -6.55 5.82
CA PRO A 314 15.64 -8.00 5.98
C PRO A 314 15.94 -8.75 4.68
N LYS A 315 15.54 -8.21 3.52
CA LYS A 315 15.86 -8.77 2.19
C LYS A 315 17.36 -8.79 1.93
N GLY A 316 18.05 -7.69 2.19
CA GLY A 316 19.50 -7.55 1.99
C GLY A 316 20.30 -8.44 2.94
N ALA A 317 19.91 -8.54 4.21
CA ALA A 317 20.53 -9.46 5.15
C ALA A 317 20.34 -10.94 4.76
N ALA A 318 19.19 -11.32 4.20
CA ALA A 318 19.00 -12.65 3.64
C ALA A 318 19.94 -12.91 2.44
N ILE A 319 20.04 -11.96 1.50
CA ILE A 319 20.94 -12.06 0.32
C ILE A 319 22.41 -12.14 0.74
N CYS A 320 22.85 -11.34 1.72
CA CYS A 320 24.22 -11.35 2.23
C CYS A 320 24.58 -12.56 3.13
N GLY A 321 23.67 -13.53 3.30
CA GLY A 321 23.91 -14.70 4.15
C GLY A 321 23.92 -14.42 5.65
N LEU A 322 23.32 -13.32 6.09
CA LEU A 322 23.15 -12.99 7.52
C LEU A 322 21.85 -13.56 8.09
N GLY A 323 20.81 -13.68 7.25
CA GLY A 323 19.45 -14.03 7.67
C GLY A 323 18.66 -12.84 8.23
N SER A 324 17.36 -12.82 7.98
CA SER A 324 16.43 -11.76 8.41
C SER A 324 16.43 -11.53 9.92
N ASP A 325 16.57 -12.60 10.69
CA ASP A 325 16.42 -12.60 12.15
C ASP A 325 17.57 -11.86 12.86
N ASN A 326 18.68 -11.64 12.14
CA ASN A 326 19.80 -10.80 12.60
C ASN A 326 19.62 -9.31 12.27
N VAL A 327 18.50 -8.93 11.64
CA VAL A 327 18.04 -7.55 11.46
C VAL A 327 17.04 -7.22 12.56
N VAL A 328 17.55 -6.81 13.71
CA VAL A 328 16.78 -6.57 14.94
C VAL A 328 16.02 -5.25 14.82
N GLY A 329 14.68 -5.34 14.82
CA GLY A 329 13.81 -4.18 14.97
C GLY A 329 13.91 -3.61 16.39
N ILE A 330 14.14 -2.31 16.49
CA ILE A 330 14.04 -1.52 17.71
C ILE A 330 12.71 -0.76 17.65
N PRO A 331 11.89 -0.76 18.71
CA PRO A 331 10.63 -0.02 18.74
C PRO A 331 10.78 1.47 18.38
N VAL A 332 9.68 2.04 17.90
CA VAL A 332 9.59 3.47 17.58
C VAL A 332 8.89 4.27 18.68
N ASP A 333 9.18 5.57 18.73
CA ASP A 333 8.47 6.55 19.55
C ASP A 333 7.09 6.92 18.95
N LEU A 334 6.38 7.84 19.62
CA LEU A 334 5.05 8.30 19.18
C LEU A 334 5.05 9.12 17.88
N GLY A 335 6.23 9.43 17.32
CA GLY A 335 6.43 10.06 16.02
C GLY A 335 6.92 9.09 14.94
N ALA A 336 6.91 7.78 15.20
CA ALA A 336 7.46 6.71 14.36
C ALA A 336 9.00 6.76 14.16
N ARG A 337 9.73 7.44 15.05
CA ARG A 337 11.21 7.53 15.04
C ARG A 337 11.84 6.48 15.95
N LEU A 338 13.06 6.04 15.67
CA LEU A 338 13.84 5.09 16.47
C LEU A 338 13.96 5.51 17.95
N ASP A 339 13.44 4.68 18.86
CA ASP A 339 13.57 4.91 20.31
C ASP A 339 15.01 4.67 20.78
N LEU A 340 15.68 5.75 21.18
CA LEU A 340 17.08 5.73 21.64
C LEU A 340 17.28 4.96 22.95
N GLU A 341 16.31 4.95 23.87
CA GLU A 341 16.44 4.19 25.11
C GLU A 341 16.25 2.69 24.83
N LYS A 342 15.37 2.31 23.90
CA LYS A 342 15.23 0.91 23.45
C LYS A 342 16.44 0.44 22.65
N LEU A 343 17.04 1.29 21.81
CA LEU A 343 18.31 1.01 21.15
C LEU A 343 19.43 0.79 22.18
N LYS A 344 19.52 1.66 23.18
CA LYS A 344 20.51 1.60 24.27
C LYS A 344 20.33 0.36 25.16
N GLU A 345 19.09 -0.02 25.50
CA GLU A 345 18.77 -1.30 26.16
C GLU A 345 19.29 -2.48 25.32
N ARG A 346 19.06 -2.47 24.00
CA ARG A 346 19.52 -3.55 23.11
C ARG A 346 21.05 -3.60 22.97
N LEU A 347 21.71 -2.47 22.78
CA LEU A 347 23.17 -2.37 22.71
C LEU A 347 23.83 -2.82 24.02
N GLN A 348 23.24 -2.48 25.17
CA GLN A 348 23.72 -2.94 26.49
C GLN A 348 23.61 -4.46 26.62
N LYS A 349 22.50 -5.06 26.19
CA LYS A 349 22.36 -6.52 26.11
C LYS A 349 23.41 -7.15 25.19
N SER A 350 23.64 -6.62 24.00
CA SER A 350 24.66 -7.13 23.06
C SER A 350 26.08 -7.06 23.64
N LEU A 351 26.42 -6.00 24.37
CA LEU A 351 27.70 -5.87 25.08
C LEU A 351 27.85 -6.95 26.17
N GLU A 352 26.86 -7.10 27.04
CA GLU A 352 26.86 -8.10 28.13
C GLU A 352 26.94 -9.53 27.60
N GLU A 353 26.25 -9.80 26.50
CA GLU A 353 26.16 -11.11 25.87
C GLU A 353 27.33 -11.44 24.94
N LYS A 354 28.27 -10.51 24.74
CA LYS A 354 29.34 -10.54 23.72
C LYS A 354 28.82 -10.88 22.32
N GLN A 355 27.69 -10.29 21.93
CA GLN A 355 27.12 -10.39 20.59
C GLN A 355 27.54 -9.17 19.76
N PRO A 356 28.27 -9.34 18.64
CA PRO A 356 28.73 -8.21 17.82
C PRO A 356 27.57 -7.45 17.17
N VAL A 357 27.79 -6.16 16.89
CA VAL A 357 26.87 -5.33 16.11
C VAL A 357 27.59 -4.88 14.85
N PHE A 358 27.05 -5.25 13.68
CA PHE A 358 27.56 -4.84 12.37
C PHE A 358 27.36 -3.33 12.20
N ALA A 359 26.09 -2.91 12.23
CA ALA A 359 25.71 -1.51 12.12
C ALA A 359 24.45 -1.19 12.94
N VAL A 360 24.32 0.09 13.31
CA VAL A 360 23.03 0.71 13.62
C VAL A 360 22.64 1.58 12.43
N VAL A 361 21.38 1.50 12.00
CA VAL A 361 20.84 2.35 10.92
C VAL A 361 19.93 3.40 11.53
N ALA A 362 20.12 4.66 11.13
CA ALA A 362 19.13 5.73 11.29
C ALA A 362 18.39 5.92 9.96
N ILE A 363 17.07 5.88 10.00
CA ILE A 363 16.21 6.14 8.84
C ILE A 363 15.95 7.64 8.75
N MET A 364 16.41 8.25 7.67
CA MET A 364 16.30 9.69 7.45
C MET A 364 15.16 9.93 6.47
N GLY A 365 13.94 9.94 7.02
CA GLY A 365 12.70 9.96 6.25
C GLY A 365 12.13 8.56 6.04
N SER A 366 11.32 8.09 7.00
CA SER A 366 10.60 6.82 6.92
C SER A 366 9.70 6.75 5.68
N THR A 367 9.43 5.53 5.18
CA THR A 367 8.67 5.35 3.92
C THR A 367 7.21 5.77 4.06
N GLU A 368 6.64 5.65 5.26
CA GLU A 368 5.20 5.80 5.51
C GLU A 368 4.82 7.14 6.18
N GLU A 369 5.69 7.74 6.99
CA GLU A 369 5.44 9.00 7.73
C GLU A 369 6.46 10.10 7.45
N GLY A 370 7.54 9.80 6.69
CA GLY A 370 8.64 10.73 6.48
C GLY A 370 9.37 11.10 7.78
N ALA A 371 9.29 10.26 8.81
CA ALA A 371 9.90 10.48 10.11
C ALA A 371 11.43 10.46 10.04
N VAL A 372 12.10 11.28 10.85
CA VAL A 372 13.57 11.32 10.91
C VAL A 372 14.06 10.74 12.23
N ASP A 373 14.83 9.65 12.12
CA ASP A 373 15.47 9.03 13.28
C ASP A 373 16.52 9.98 13.90
N PRO A 374 16.67 9.99 15.24
CA PRO A 374 17.63 10.83 15.95
C PRO A 374 19.09 10.34 15.77
N LEU A 375 19.63 10.54 14.57
CA LEU A 375 20.99 10.18 14.16
C LEU A 375 22.05 10.77 15.10
N SER A 376 21.88 12.01 15.54
CA SER A 376 22.73 12.67 16.56
C SER A 376 22.81 11.84 17.85
N GLY A 377 21.67 11.30 18.30
CA GLY A 377 21.56 10.37 19.42
C GLY A 377 22.22 9.01 19.17
N VAL A 378 22.03 8.43 17.98
CA VAL A 378 22.69 7.17 17.57
C VAL A 378 24.21 7.32 17.59
N LEU A 379 24.74 8.44 17.09
CA LEU A 379 26.17 8.78 17.10
C LEU A 379 26.70 8.98 18.52
N ALA A 380 25.93 9.61 19.40
CA ALA A 380 26.26 9.75 20.81
C ALA A 380 26.30 8.37 21.51
N LEU A 381 25.35 7.48 21.23
CA LEU A 381 25.35 6.11 21.73
C LEU A 381 26.57 5.32 21.22
N ARG A 382 26.95 5.43 19.94
CA ARG A 382 28.20 4.83 19.41
C ARG A 382 29.41 5.22 20.26
N LYS A 383 29.57 6.51 20.55
CA LYS A 383 30.68 7.01 21.39
C LYS A 383 30.61 6.47 22.83
N GLN A 384 29.42 6.37 23.43
CA GLN A 384 29.24 5.81 24.77
C GLN A 384 29.56 4.32 24.83
N PHE A 385 29.18 3.54 23.81
CA PHE A 385 29.43 2.10 23.76
C PHE A 385 30.88 1.76 23.36
N GLN A 386 31.54 2.57 22.54
CA GLN A 386 32.96 2.41 22.25
C GLN A 386 33.82 2.54 23.52
N ALA A 387 33.50 3.48 24.41
CA ALA A 387 34.14 3.58 25.72
C ALA A 387 33.96 2.33 26.62
N LYS A 388 32.94 1.49 26.34
CA LYS A 388 32.69 0.21 27.01
C LYS A 388 33.22 -1.02 26.25
N GLY A 389 33.82 -0.84 25.07
CA GLY A 389 34.33 -1.95 24.25
C GLY A 389 33.35 -2.55 23.23
N LEU A 390 32.30 -1.83 22.83
CA LEU A 390 31.39 -2.21 21.74
C LEU A 390 31.41 -1.15 20.63
N SER A 391 31.70 -1.56 19.39
CA SER A 391 31.75 -0.69 18.21
C SER A 391 30.91 -1.22 17.07
N PHE A 392 30.27 -0.31 16.35
CA PHE A 392 29.42 -0.58 15.20
C PHE A 392 29.54 0.53 14.17
N LEU A 393 29.25 0.20 12.91
CA LEU A 393 29.09 1.16 11.84
C LEU A 393 27.77 1.93 12.02
N VAL A 394 27.73 3.20 11.65
CA VAL A 394 26.48 3.97 11.55
C VAL A 394 26.16 4.21 10.09
N HIS A 395 25.04 3.66 9.63
CA HIS A 395 24.50 3.92 8.29
C HIS A 395 23.30 4.86 8.43
N ALA A 396 23.14 5.77 7.47
CA ALA A 396 21.92 6.55 7.34
C ALA A 396 21.17 6.12 6.07
N ASP A 397 19.98 5.53 6.25
CA ASP A 397 19.08 5.24 5.14
C ASP A 397 18.32 6.53 4.81
N ALA A 398 18.95 7.37 3.99
CA ALA A 398 18.41 8.64 3.52
C ALA A 398 17.91 8.56 2.08
N ALA A 399 17.40 7.37 1.68
CA ALA A 399 16.81 7.17 0.37
C ALA A 399 15.77 8.27 0.05
N TRP A 400 14.93 8.62 1.02
CA TRP A 400 14.02 9.77 0.92
C TRP A 400 14.63 11.09 1.42
N GLY A 401 15.25 11.12 2.60
CA GLY A 401 15.68 12.38 3.22
C GLY A 401 16.97 13.00 2.69
N GLY A 402 17.73 12.32 1.82
CA GLY A 402 19.09 12.73 1.45
C GLY A 402 19.15 14.13 0.79
N TYR A 403 18.29 14.40 -0.20
CA TYR A 403 18.29 15.70 -0.87
C TYR A 403 17.84 16.86 0.04
N PHE A 404 17.08 16.59 1.12
CA PHE A 404 16.69 17.64 2.08
C PHE A 404 17.88 18.28 2.81
N CYS A 405 19.06 17.65 2.79
CA CYS A 405 20.31 18.28 3.26
C CYS A 405 20.62 19.59 2.52
N SER A 406 20.15 19.78 1.28
CA SER A 406 20.37 21.03 0.53
C SER A 406 19.59 22.23 1.08
N MET A 407 18.60 22.00 1.96
CA MET A 407 17.89 23.07 2.66
C MET A 407 18.75 23.73 3.76
N LEU A 408 19.82 23.05 4.23
CA LEU A 408 20.73 23.57 5.24
C LEU A 408 21.78 24.51 4.62
N PRO A 409 22.09 25.66 5.26
CA PRO A 409 23.26 26.46 4.91
C PRO A 409 24.56 25.65 4.99
N LYS A 410 25.52 25.89 4.09
CA LYS A 410 26.83 25.20 4.13
C LYS A 410 27.61 25.48 5.43
N ASP A 411 27.35 26.61 6.08
CA ASP A 411 27.96 27.04 7.35
C ASP A 411 27.08 26.81 8.60
N TYR A 412 25.92 26.16 8.45
CA TYR A 412 25.00 25.82 9.54
C TYR A 412 25.68 25.06 10.68
N ARG A 413 25.22 25.32 11.90
CA ARG A 413 25.66 24.69 13.15
C ARG A 413 24.45 24.25 13.97
N PRO A 414 24.54 23.14 14.72
CA PRO A 414 23.49 22.75 15.65
C PRO A 414 23.15 23.89 16.61
N GLY A 415 21.85 24.16 16.77
CA GLY A 415 21.34 25.32 17.52
C GLY A 415 21.25 26.64 16.76
N ASP A 416 21.70 26.72 15.49
CA ASP A 416 21.44 27.88 14.65
C ASP A 416 19.95 27.99 14.33
N VAL A 417 19.36 29.16 14.61
CA VAL A 417 17.99 29.47 14.17
C VAL A 417 18.06 29.92 12.72
N ILE A 418 17.81 28.99 11.78
CA ILE A 418 17.54 29.37 10.38
C ILE A 418 16.29 30.25 10.39
N ASN A 419 16.49 31.55 10.23
CA ASN A 419 15.42 32.50 9.98
C ASN A 419 14.89 32.23 8.57
N LEU A 420 13.57 32.15 8.44
CA LEU A 420 12.94 32.07 7.12
C LEU A 420 13.21 33.36 6.35
N PRO A 421 13.32 33.34 5.01
CA PRO A 421 13.39 34.55 4.22
C PRO A 421 12.10 35.36 4.39
N THR A 422 12.11 36.35 5.30
CA THR A 422 10.96 37.23 5.54
C THR A 422 10.88 38.41 4.57
N GLU A 423 11.88 38.58 3.70
CA GLU A 423 11.93 39.59 2.64
C GLU A 423 11.26 39.03 1.36
N MET A 424 9.93 39.04 1.31
CA MET A 424 9.18 38.56 0.14
C MET A 424 8.01 39.48 -0.23
N GLY A 425 7.66 39.48 -1.51
CA GLY A 425 6.74 40.43 -2.18
C GLY A 425 5.28 40.32 -1.77
N ALA A 426 4.45 41.24 -2.26
CA ALA A 426 3.07 41.45 -1.79
C ALA A 426 1.98 41.01 -2.81
N ALA A 427 2.33 40.12 -3.74
CA ALA A 427 1.52 39.75 -4.89
C ALA A 427 0.82 38.37 -4.75
N ASP A 428 -0.21 38.16 -5.59
CA ASP A 428 -0.78 36.83 -5.85
C ASP A 428 0.21 36.01 -6.70
N GLY A 429 0.40 34.72 -6.42
CA GLY A 429 1.40 33.88 -7.10
C GLY A 429 2.56 33.35 -6.24
N PHE A 430 2.56 33.69 -4.96
CA PHE A 430 3.74 33.64 -4.08
C PHE A 430 3.83 32.35 -3.23
N VAL A 431 5.00 31.70 -3.17
CA VAL A 431 5.22 30.45 -2.42
C VAL A 431 6.44 30.55 -1.48
N PRO A 432 6.24 30.66 -0.16
CA PRO A 432 7.33 30.68 0.81
C PRO A 432 8.13 29.39 0.88
N ASP A 433 9.44 29.51 1.08
CA ASP A 433 10.28 28.43 1.59
C ASP A 433 9.86 28.08 3.03
N ALA A 434 9.27 26.90 3.25
CA ALA A 434 9.19 26.37 4.61
C ALA A 434 10.53 25.76 5.02
N SER A 435 10.82 25.89 6.30
CA SER A 435 12.00 25.29 6.93
C SER A 435 11.60 24.09 7.76
N LEU A 436 12.51 23.14 7.84
CA LEU A 436 12.43 21.93 8.63
C LEU A 436 12.27 22.21 10.13
N ARG A 437 11.80 21.21 10.88
CA ARG A 437 11.85 21.19 12.35
C ARG A 437 13.28 21.35 12.87
N ALA A 438 13.45 21.91 14.06
CA ALA A 438 14.77 22.14 14.63
C ALA A 438 15.54 20.83 14.83
N GLU A 439 14.87 19.81 15.36
CA GLU A 439 15.39 18.47 15.56
C GLU A 439 15.80 17.83 14.23
N THR A 440 14.95 17.95 13.19
CA THR A 440 15.25 17.48 11.84
C THR A 440 16.46 18.18 11.22
N GLN A 441 16.68 19.47 11.48
CA GLN A 441 17.89 20.17 11.02
C GLN A 441 19.16 19.63 11.71
N GLU A 442 19.09 19.35 13.02
CA GLU A 442 20.21 18.79 13.77
C GLU A 442 20.58 17.37 13.30
N ASP A 443 19.59 16.52 13.02
CA ASP A 443 19.83 15.16 12.56
C ASP A 443 20.22 15.08 11.07
N LEU A 444 19.71 15.95 10.19
CA LEU A 444 20.25 16.11 8.83
C LEU A 444 21.68 16.66 8.86
N TYR A 445 22.01 17.60 9.75
CA TYR A 445 23.39 18.05 9.94
C TYR A 445 24.31 16.90 10.38
N ALA A 446 23.82 16.00 11.22
CA ALA A 446 24.55 14.86 11.75
C ALA A 446 24.96 13.81 10.69
N MET A 447 24.36 13.84 9.49
CA MET A 447 24.68 12.98 8.34
C MET A 447 26.19 12.91 8.04
N ARG A 448 26.91 14.03 8.18
CA ARG A 448 28.37 14.14 8.00
C ARG A 448 29.21 13.21 8.89
N PHE A 449 28.61 12.60 9.91
CA PHE A 449 29.26 11.69 10.86
C PHE A 449 28.80 10.22 10.73
N ALA A 450 27.80 9.93 9.89
CA ALA A 450 27.52 8.56 9.45
C ALA A 450 28.73 8.03 8.67
N ASP A 451 28.94 6.71 8.67
CA ASP A 451 30.04 6.09 7.92
C ASP A 451 29.63 5.79 6.47
N SER A 452 28.33 5.60 6.22
CA SER A 452 27.75 5.50 4.88
C SER A 452 26.31 6.01 4.83
N ILE A 453 25.88 6.47 3.66
CA ILE A 453 24.56 7.07 3.40
C ILE A 453 23.99 6.49 2.11
N THR A 454 22.80 5.89 2.19
CA THR A 454 21.96 5.61 1.00
C THR A 454 21.16 6.87 0.65
N VAL A 455 21.01 7.18 -0.63
CA VAL A 455 20.19 8.30 -1.13
C VAL A 455 19.59 7.93 -2.49
N ASP A 456 18.32 8.27 -2.75
CA ASP A 456 17.70 8.05 -4.06
C ASP A 456 17.47 9.36 -4.82
N PRO A 457 18.33 9.70 -5.81
CA PRO A 457 18.02 10.70 -6.81
C PRO A 457 16.63 10.54 -7.46
N HIS A 458 16.14 9.31 -7.66
CA HIS A 458 14.79 9.04 -8.19
C HIS A 458 13.61 9.26 -7.23
N LYS A 459 13.89 9.69 -5.99
CA LYS A 459 12.88 10.14 -5.02
C LYS A 459 12.89 11.68 -4.95
N SER A 460 13.40 12.24 -3.85
CA SER A 460 13.47 13.68 -3.59
C SER A 460 14.44 14.44 -4.51
N GLY A 461 15.20 13.75 -5.37
CA GLY A 461 16.05 14.34 -6.39
C GLY A 461 15.34 14.63 -7.73
N TYR A 462 14.06 14.26 -7.91
CA TYR A 462 13.25 14.55 -9.12
C TYR A 462 13.86 14.02 -10.43
N ILE A 463 14.67 12.97 -10.35
CA ILE A 463 15.34 12.30 -11.48
C ILE A 463 14.54 11.04 -11.87
N PRO A 464 14.39 10.67 -13.15
CA PRO A 464 13.64 9.46 -13.52
C PRO A 464 14.33 8.18 -13.02
N TYR A 465 13.51 7.20 -12.64
CA TYR A 465 13.97 5.83 -12.41
C TYR A 465 14.69 5.25 -13.65
N PRO A 466 15.77 4.47 -13.50
CA PRO A 466 16.44 4.09 -12.25
C PRO A 466 17.58 5.06 -11.87
N ALA A 467 17.59 5.56 -10.63
CA ALA A 467 18.69 6.31 -10.04
C ALA A 467 18.65 6.26 -8.50
N GLY A 468 19.31 5.27 -7.91
CA GLY A 468 19.71 5.25 -6.50
C GLY A 468 21.15 5.72 -6.31
N GLY A 469 21.66 5.69 -5.08
CA GLY A 469 23.03 6.05 -4.78
C GLY A 469 23.49 5.68 -3.38
N LEU A 470 24.80 5.45 -3.25
CA LEU A 470 25.47 5.13 -2.00
C LEU A 470 26.73 5.98 -1.87
N CYS A 471 26.91 6.60 -0.70
CA CYS A 471 28.11 7.37 -0.34
C CYS A 471 28.78 6.77 0.90
N TYR A 472 30.09 6.60 0.87
CA TYR A 472 30.92 6.27 2.02
C TYR A 472 31.66 7.52 2.51
N ARG A 473 31.69 7.72 3.83
CA ARG A 473 32.49 8.79 4.46
C ARG A 473 33.98 8.58 4.28
N ASP A 474 34.40 7.32 4.26
CA ASP A 474 35.76 6.91 3.91
C ASP A 474 35.69 6.05 2.65
N GLY A 475 36.19 6.60 1.54
CA GLY A 475 36.16 5.95 0.24
C GLY A 475 36.90 4.61 0.20
N ARG A 476 37.77 4.30 1.18
CA ARG A 476 38.43 2.98 1.30
C ARG A 476 37.42 1.85 1.57
N MET A 477 36.25 2.16 2.12
CA MET A 477 35.18 1.18 2.36
C MET A 477 34.73 0.44 1.10
N ARG A 478 34.79 1.08 -0.08
CA ARG A 478 34.40 0.49 -1.37
C ARG A 478 35.24 -0.73 -1.79
N PHE A 479 36.43 -0.92 -1.22
CA PHE A 479 37.27 -2.09 -1.49
C PHE A 479 36.84 -3.31 -0.68
N LEU A 480 36.02 -3.15 0.36
CA LEU A 480 35.56 -4.28 1.17
C LEU A 480 34.58 -5.19 0.41
N VAL A 481 34.01 -4.74 -0.71
CA VAL A 481 33.20 -5.59 -1.62
C VAL A 481 34.04 -6.28 -2.70
N THR A 482 35.35 -6.05 -2.75
CA THR A 482 36.25 -6.66 -3.76
C THR A 482 37.22 -7.68 -3.13
N TRP A 483 38.14 -8.21 -3.94
CA TRP A 483 39.28 -9.05 -3.54
C TRP A 483 40.62 -8.27 -3.57
N THR A 484 40.56 -6.95 -3.40
CA THR A 484 41.74 -6.07 -3.34
C THR A 484 41.79 -5.36 -1.99
N SER A 485 42.98 -5.20 -1.42
CA SER A 485 43.16 -4.51 -0.16
C SER A 485 42.62 -3.06 -0.22
N PRO A 486 41.93 -2.57 0.83
CA PRO A 486 41.54 -1.16 0.93
C PRO A 486 42.74 -0.22 0.85
N TYR A 487 42.89 0.46 -0.29
CA TYR A 487 43.97 1.43 -0.53
C TYR A 487 43.60 2.42 -1.65
N LEU A 488 43.93 3.70 -1.45
CA LEU A 488 43.72 4.75 -2.46
C LEU A 488 44.89 4.78 -3.47
N SER A 489 44.72 4.14 -4.63
CA SER A 489 45.64 4.30 -5.75
C SER A 489 45.50 5.68 -6.39
N ARG A 490 46.43 6.60 -6.06
CA ARG A 490 46.49 7.93 -6.69
C ARG A 490 46.75 7.82 -8.20
N GLY A 491 45.91 8.49 -9.01
CA GLY A 491 46.27 8.90 -10.38
C GLY A 491 45.81 8.03 -11.56
N SER A 492 44.90 7.08 -11.39
CA SER A 492 44.23 6.41 -12.53
C SER A 492 42.72 6.35 -12.34
N VAL A 493 41.95 6.83 -13.32
CA VAL A 493 40.48 6.67 -13.34
C VAL A 493 40.17 5.18 -13.57
N THR A 494 39.97 4.44 -12.49
CA THR A 494 39.57 3.03 -12.54
C THR A 494 38.09 2.90 -12.87
N SER A 495 37.70 1.86 -13.60
CA SER A 495 36.30 1.52 -13.84
C SER A 495 35.48 1.52 -12.55
N ILE A 496 34.37 2.27 -12.52
CA ILE A 496 33.57 2.49 -11.31
C ILE A 496 32.70 1.27 -10.95
N GLY A 497 32.21 0.53 -11.94
CA GLY A 497 31.33 -0.64 -11.78
C GLY A 497 31.99 -1.93 -11.28
N ILE A 498 33.08 -1.84 -10.50
CA ILE A 498 33.64 -3.00 -9.74
C ILE A 498 33.47 -2.86 -8.23
N TYR A 499 32.97 -1.71 -7.75
CA TYR A 499 32.91 -1.34 -6.33
C TYR A 499 31.50 -1.46 -5.74
N GLY A 500 30.66 -2.33 -6.30
CA GLY A 500 29.27 -2.54 -5.89
C GLY A 500 28.74 -3.93 -6.28
N VAL A 501 27.44 -4.14 -6.13
CA VAL A 501 26.72 -5.39 -6.49
C VAL A 501 26.48 -5.48 -8.00
N GLU A 502 26.30 -4.33 -8.65
CA GLU A 502 25.95 -4.25 -10.08
C GLU A 502 27.17 -4.38 -10.99
N GLY A 503 26.94 -4.87 -12.21
CA GLY A 503 27.92 -4.88 -13.29
C GLY A 503 27.58 -3.82 -14.34
N SER A 504 27.05 -4.27 -15.49
CA SER A 504 26.57 -3.37 -16.55
C SER A 504 25.50 -2.42 -16.04
N LYS A 505 25.75 -1.11 -16.13
CA LYS A 505 24.87 -0.06 -15.61
C LYS A 505 24.78 1.13 -16.60
N PRO A 506 23.61 1.77 -16.76
CA PRO A 506 23.39 2.78 -17.78
C PRO A 506 24.08 4.09 -17.41
N GLY A 507 25.04 4.53 -18.24
CA GLY A 507 25.64 5.86 -18.09
C GLY A 507 24.62 7.02 -18.27
N ALA A 508 23.44 6.72 -18.82
CA ALA A 508 22.32 7.65 -18.89
C ALA A 508 21.74 8.04 -17.51
N SER A 509 21.71 7.13 -16.53
CA SER A 509 21.29 7.46 -15.16
C SER A 509 22.28 8.41 -14.49
N ALA A 510 23.60 8.16 -14.65
CA ALA A 510 24.64 9.03 -14.14
C ALA A 510 24.58 10.43 -14.77
N MET A 511 24.44 10.53 -16.10
CA MET A 511 24.29 11.82 -16.80
C MET A 511 22.99 12.56 -16.43
N SER A 512 21.91 11.83 -16.18
CA SER A 512 20.62 12.37 -15.72
C SER A 512 20.75 13.03 -14.34
N ALA A 513 21.36 12.32 -13.38
CA ALA A 513 21.62 12.86 -12.04
C ALA A 513 22.62 14.02 -12.07
N TRP A 514 23.74 13.87 -12.79
CA TRP A 514 24.78 14.89 -12.94
C TRP A 514 24.21 16.20 -13.48
N LEU A 515 23.44 16.14 -14.57
CA LEU A 515 22.90 17.35 -15.20
C LEU A 515 21.87 18.02 -14.29
N SER A 516 20.99 17.26 -13.64
CA SER A 516 20.00 17.81 -12.70
C SER A 516 20.68 18.49 -11.50
N ASN A 517 21.64 17.81 -10.86
CA ASN A 517 22.42 18.36 -9.75
C ASN A 517 23.20 19.63 -10.14
N LYS A 518 23.74 19.71 -11.36
CA LYS A 518 24.48 20.89 -11.86
C LYS A 518 23.60 22.07 -12.27
N THR A 519 22.42 21.80 -12.83
CA THR A 519 21.52 22.85 -13.35
C THR A 519 20.61 23.43 -12.28
N ILE A 520 20.17 22.60 -11.33
CA ILE A 520 19.36 23.03 -10.18
C ILE A 520 20.27 23.52 -9.06
N GLY A 521 21.29 22.74 -8.68
CA GLY A 521 22.22 23.05 -7.59
C GLY A 521 21.85 22.34 -6.28
N LEU A 522 22.83 21.67 -5.66
CA LEU A 522 22.70 20.98 -4.37
C LEU A 522 22.91 21.95 -3.19
N ASP A 523 22.20 23.06 -3.20
CA ASP A 523 22.23 24.08 -2.15
C ASP A 523 20.86 24.75 -1.95
N GLN A 524 20.82 25.76 -1.06
CA GLN A 524 19.60 26.46 -0.66
C GLN A 524 18.90 27.23 -1.80
N LYS A 525 19.57 27.51 -2.92
CA LYS A 525 19.00 28.22 -4.07
C LYS A 525 18.47 27.28 -5.15
N GLY A 526 18.91 26.02 -5.12
CA GLY A 526 18.48 24.97 -6.03
C GLY A 526 17.48 24.03 -5.39
N TYR A 527 17.92 22.79 -5.13
CA TYR A 527 17.10 21.76 -4.49
C TYR A 527 16.58 22.18 -3.11
N GLY A 528 17.32 23.04 -2.38
CA GLY A 528 16.87 23.54 -1.08
C GLY A 528 15.65 24.46 -1.16
N ALA A 529 15.55 25.31 -2.20
CA ALA A 529 14.37 26.13 -2.46
C ALA A 529 13.19 25.25 -2.94
N LEU A 530 13.44 24.37 -3.92
CA LEU A 530 12.43 23.40 -4.39
C LEU A 530 11.82 22.59 -3.24
N LEU A 531 12.66 22.01 -2.39
CA LEU A 531 12.18 21.24 -1.23
C LEU A 531 11.59 22.15 -0.14
N GLY A 532 11.98 23.43 -0.06
CA GLY A 532 11.36 24.45 0.79
C GLY A 532 9.91 24.71 0.45
N GLU A 533 9.59 24.98 -0.83
CA GLU A 533 8.22 25.16 -1.32
C GLU A 533 7.36 23.89 -1.15
N VAL A 534 7.96 22.72 -1.38
CA VAL A 534 7.28 21.43 -1.21
C VAL A 534 7.01 21.16 0.28
N THR A 535 7.92 21.55 1.17
CA THR A 535 7.72 21.49 2.63
C THR A 535 6.64 22.46 3.08
N TRP A 536 6.55 23.64 2.46
CA TRP A 536 5.47 24.60 2.69
C TRP A 536 4.12 24.01 2.26
N THR A 537 4.08 23.41 1.09
CA THR A 537 2.91 22.68 0.57
C THR A 537 2.50 21.53 1.49
N CYS A 538 3.44 20.75 1.99
CA CYS A 538 3.16 19.64 2.90
C CYS A 538 2.56 20.14 4.21
N THR A 539 3.13 21.21 4.75
CA THR A 539 2.67 21.85 5.98
C THR A 539 1.28 22.47 5.82
N ARG A 540 1.01 23.11 4.68
CA ARG A 540 -0.31 23.62 4.28
C ARG A 540 -1.34 22.50 4.26
N LEU A 541 -1.06 21.39 3.59
CA LEU A 541 -1.96 20.23 3.56
C LEU A 541 -2.16 19.63 4.95
N SER A 542 -1.12 19.52 5.79
CA SER A 542 -1.29 19.08 7.18
C SER A 542 -2.17 20.02 8.02
N ALA A 543 -2.15 21.33 7.75
CA ALA A 543 -3.02 22.29 8.42
C ALA A 543 -4.50 22.11 8.01
N GLU A 544 -4.77 21.77 6.74
CA GLU A 544 -6.09 21.32 6.29
C GLU A 544 -6.49 20.05 7.06
N TRP A 545 -5.69 18.98 7.00
CA TRP A 545 -6.01 17.69 7.64
C TRP A 545 -6.27 17.82 9.15
N ALA A 546 -5.50 18.65 9.85
CA ALA A 546 -5.66 18.92 11.28
C ALA A 546 -6.96 19.62 11.66
N SER A 547 -7.47 20.52 10.80
CA SER A 547 -8.59 21.42 11.11
C SER A 547 -9.83 21.22 10.21
N LEU A 548 -9.82 20.15 9.41
CA LEU A 548 -10.87 19.77 8.47
C LEU A 548 -12.23 19.55 9.17
N THR A 549 -12.20 18.79 10.28
CA THR A 549 -13.40 18.31 10.99
C THR A 549 -13.49 18.88 12.41
N ASN A 550 -14.71 19.17 12.86
CA ASN A 550 -15.01 19.62 14.21
C ASN A 550 -15.97 18.64 14.92
N SER A 551 -16.41 18.97 16.15
CA SER A 551 -17.30 18.12 16.96
C SER A 551 -18.66 17.78 16.32
N THR A 552 -19.12 18.56 15.33
CA THR A 552 -20.39 18.33 14.61
C THR A 552 -20.23 17.67 13.23
N SER A 553 -18.99 17.50 12.75
CA SER A 553 -18.71 16.84 11.47
C SER A 553 -19.15 15.36 11.49
N PRO A 554 -19.67 14.80 10.38
CA PRO A 554 -20.15 13.42 10.33
C PRO A 554 -19.04 12.38 10.48
N PHE A 555 -17.78 12.79 10.26
CA PHE A 555 -16.56 12.05 10.51
C PHE A 555 -15.51 12.95 11.19
N ILE A 556 -14.43 12.34 11.67
CA ILE A 556 -13.22 13.03 12.13
C ILE A 556 -12.03 12.68 11.22
N CYS A 557 -11.16 13.65 11.00
CA CYS A 557 -9.82 13.45 10.45
C CYS A 557 -8.80 13.73 11.54
N VAL A 558 -7.85 12.80 11.74
CA VAL A 558 -6.81 12.89 12.77
C VAL A 558 -5.44 12.69 12.11
N PRO A 559 -4.58 13.72 12.06
CA PRO A 559 -3.20 13.57 11.64
C PRO A 559 -2.42 12.66 12.59
N PHE A 560 -1.57 11.81 12.02
CA PHE A 560 -0.66 10.96 12.77
C PHE A 560 0.24 11.81 13.69
N ASN A 561 0.93 12.78 13.12
CA ASN A 561 1.77 13.70 13.88
C ASN A 561 0.90 14.58 14.80
N MET A 562 1.06 14.41 16.11
CA MET A 562 0.33 15.15 17.14
C MET A 562 0.52 16.66 17.01
N LEU A 563 -0.56 17.44 17.14
CA LEU A 563 -0.50 18.89 17.28
C LEU A 563 0.29 19.29 18.54
N PRO A 564 0.88 20.49 18.62
CA PRO A 564 1.61 20.94 19.81
C PRO A 564 0.81 20.75 21.12
N SER A 565 -0.46 21.16 21.12
CA SER A 565 -1.37 20.99 22.27
C SER A 565 -1.69 19.55 22.64
N GLU A 566 -1.51 18.57 21.75
CA GLU A 566 -1.66 17.13 22.04
C GLU A 566 -0.41 16.52 22.70
N ARG A 567 0.74 17.19 22.61
CA ARG A 567 2.02 16.76 23.22
C ARG A 567 2.15 17.22 24.69
N ASP A 568 1.31 18.17 25.12
CA ASP A 568 1.29 18.71 26.47
C ASP A 568 0.78 17.69 27.52
N LYS A 569 1.44 17.64 28.68
CA LYS A 569 1.07 16.73 29.79
C LYS A 569 -0.28 17.05 30.43
N ASP A 570 -0.76 18.28 30.28
CA ASP A 570 -2.07 18.76 30.73
C ASP A 570 -2.97 19.11 29.54
N THR A 571 -2.87 18.35 28.44
CA THR A 571 -3.74 18.48 27.26
C THR A 571 -5.22 18.27 27.61
N THR A 572 -6.10 18.97 26.91
CA THR A 572 -7.56 18.86 27.01
C THR A 572 -8.20 19.01 25.63
N GLU A 573 -9.40 18.45 25.43
CA GLU A 573 -10.15 18.62 24.16
C GLU A 573 -10.34 20.11 23.80
N GLU A 574 -10.56 20.97 24.80
CA GLU A 574 -10.69 22.42 24.62
C GLU A 574 -9.41 23.07 24.08
N LYS A 575 -8.22 22.66 24.57
CA LYS A 575 -6.93 23.15 24.06
C LYS A 575 -6.71 22.71 22.62
N VAL A 576 -6.98 21.44 22.31
CA VAL A 576 -6.80 20.87 20.97
C VAL A 576 -7.76 21.53 19.97
N GLU A 577 -9.03 21.73 20.32
CA GLU A 577 -9.98 22.44 19.46
C GLU A 577 -9.61 23.92 19.30
N ALA A 578 -9.16 24.60 20.37
CA ALA A 578 -8.67 25.99 20.26
C ALA A 578 -7.46 26.11 19.31
N GLU A 579 -6.56 25.12 19.30
CA GLU A 579 -5.46 25.06 18.34
C GLU A 579 -5.94 24.79 16.91
N LYS A 580 -6.89 23.86 16.71
CA LYS A 580 -7.52 23.66 15.39
C LYS A 580 -8.17 24.93 14.85
N GLN A 581 -8.86 25.70 15.71
CA GLN A 581 -9.44 26.99 15.33
C GLN A 581 -8.36 28.06 15.04
N ARG A 582 -7.22 28.04 15.74
CA ARG A 582 -6.05 28.87 15.42
C ARG A 582 -5.48 28.51 14.04
N ILE A 583 -5.22 27.23 13.79
CA ILE A 583 -4.75 26.72 12.48
C ILE A 583 -5.69 27.17 11.36
N LYS A 584 -7.01 27.00 11.57
CA LYS A 584 -8.02 27.37 10.57
C LYS A 584 -8.02 28.87 10.24
N ARG A 585 -7.93 29.71 11.27
CA ARG A 585 -7.95 31.19 11.16
C ARG A 585 -6.65 31.77 10.59
N ASP A 586 -5.51 31.26 11.02
CA ASP A 586 -4.20 31.87 10.79
C ASP A 586 -3.42 31.24 9.64
N ILE A 587 -3.78 30.02 9.22
CA ILE A 587 -3.13 29.28 8.13
C ILE A 587 -4.14 28.97 7.03
N VAL A 588 -5.06 28.02 7.26
CA VAL A 588 -5.96 27.46 6.22
C VAL A 588 -6.71 28.56 5.44
N ASN A 589 -7.43 29.44 6.13
CA ASN A 589 -8.25 30.50 5.52
C ASN A 589 -7.42 31.71 5.00
N LYS A 590 -6.11 31.57 4.78
CA LYS A 590 -5.19 32.65 4.38
C LYS A 590 -4.39 32.25 3.15
N THR A 591 -4.14 33.21 2.26
CA THR A 591 -3.16 33.07 1.19
C THR A 591 -1.73 33.15 1.76
N ASN A 592 -0.76 32.56 1.07
CA ASN A 592 0.65 32.57 1.46
C ASN A 592 1.16 33.99 1.81
N ALA A 593 0.87 34.97 0.94
CA ALA A 593 1.24 36.37 1.15
C ALA A 593 0.57 36.97 2.40
N SER A 594 -0.69 36.62 2.66
CA SER A 594 -1.40 37.08 3.87
C SER A 594 -0.82 36.47 5.14
N ILE A 595 -0.34 35.22 5.12
CA ILE A 595 0.32 34.61 6.27
C ILE A 595 1.62 35.38 6.57
N MET A 596 2.50 35.56 5.58
CA MET A 596 3.79 36.27 5.79
C MET A 596 3.60 37.72 6.24
N ALA A 597 2.69 38.47 5.60
CA ALA A 597 2.44 39.88 5.91
C ALA A 597 1.78 40.11 7.28
N GLU A 598 1.09 39.10 7.84
CA GLU A 598 0.64 39.11 9.23
C GLU A 598 1.72 38.65 10.20
N ASP A 599 2.51 37.64 9.84
CA ASP A 599 3.53 37.03 10.71
C ASP A 599 4.61 38.02 11.14
N GLN A 600 5.03 38.90 10.23
CA GLN A 600 5.95 40.02 10.51
C GLN A 600 5.46 40.95 11.65
N LYS A 601 4.15 40.97 11.95
CA LYS A 601 3.53 41.83 12.97
C LYS A 601 3.20 41.08 14.26
N ARG A 602 3.37 39.75 14.29
CA ARG A 602 3.06 38.89 15.44
C ARG A 602 4.29 38.78 16.36
N PRO A 603 4.12 38.74 17.70
CA PRO A 603 5.18 38.30 18.60
C PRO A 603 5.63 36.87 18.25
N ASP A 604 6.91 36.55 18.45
CA ASP A 604 7.52 35.29 18.00
C ASP A 604 6.79 34.02 18.48
N GLU A 605 6.23 34.03 19.69
CA GLU A 605 5.46 32.91 20.25
C GLU A 605 4.11 32.68 19.54
N TYR A 606 3.54 33.71 18.90
CA TYR A 606 2.26 33.66 18.20
C TYR A 606 2.38 33.56 16.68
N LYS A 607 3.60 33.57 16.14
CA LYS A 607 3.85 33.41 14.70
C LYS A 607 3.23 32.14 14.16
N ALA A 608 2.47 32.28 13.08
CA ALA A 608 1.89 31.18 12.32
C ALA A 608 3.00 30.30 11.72
N ILE A 609 4.12 30.90 11.29
CA ILE A 609 5.21 30.13 10.68
C ILE A 609 5.94 29.21 11.68
N LYS A 610 5.97 29.59 12.96
CA LYS A 610 6.48 28.71 14.03
C LYS A 610 5.55 27.51 14.24
N LEU A 611 4.24 27.76 14.35
CA LEU A 611 3.25 26.69 14.43
C LEU A 611 3.32 25.76 13.21
N MET A 612 3.46 26.32 12.00
CA MET A 612 3.59 25.57 10.75
C MET A 612 4.74 24.54 10.81
N ARG A 613 5.95 24.91 11.27
CA ARG A 613 7.06 23.95 11.46
C ARG A 613 6.70 22.74 12.35
N GLU A 614 5.77 22.91 13.28
CA GLU A 614 5.38 21.89 14.25
C GLU A 614 4.22 20.98 13.74
N LEU A 615 3.59 21.31 12.60
CA LEU A 615 2.55 20.50 11.95
C LEU A 615 3.15 19.45 11.00
N GLY A 616 2.39 18.38 10.71
CA GLY A 616 2.71 17.42 9.65
C GLY A 616 3.91 16.50 9.88
N SER A 617 4.41 15.96 8.78
CA SER A 617 5.61 15.10 8.70
C SER A 617 6.90 15.82 9.15
N ASP A 618 7.97 15.07 9.41
CA ASP A 618 9.32 15.63 9.50
C ASP A 618 9.88 15.96 8.10
N LEU A 619 9.62 15.08 7.11
CA LEU A 619 10.05 15.22 5.71
C LEU A 619 8.91 14.82 4.76
N ASN A 620 7.95 15.72 4.56
CA ASN A 620 7.01 15.76 3.43
C ASN A 620 6.10 14.54 3.15
N ILE A 621 5.86 13.68 4.14
CA ILE A 621 4.92 12.55 4.03
C ILE A 621 3.90 12.61 5.17
N ASN A 622 2.78 13.30 4.94
CA ASN A 622 1.72 13.38 5.93
C ASN A 622 1.00 12.03 6.07
N ALA A 623 0.90 11.52 7.28
CA ALA A 623 0.05 10.37 7.61
C ALA A 623 -1.18 10.86 8.40
N PHE A 624 -2.37 10.31 8.12
CA PHE A 624 -3.61 10.62 8.85
C PHE A 624 -4.63 9.49 8.72
N SER A 625 -5.61 9.42 9.63
CA SER A 625 -6.66 8.41 9.57
C SER A 625 -8.04 9.01 9.91
N LEU A 626 -9.09 8.25 9.59
CA LEU A 626 -10.48 8.67 9.67
C LEU A 626 -11.27 7.77 10.61
N ASN A 627 -12.26 8.36 11.27
CA ASN A 627 -13.30 7.62 11.98
C ASN A 627 -14.64 8.35 11.84
N PHE A 628 -15.77 7.66 11.93
CA PHE A 628 -17.10 8.25 11.69
C PHE A 628 -17.95 8.39 12.95
N ARG A 629 -18.91 9.31 12.91
CA ARG A 629 -19.99 9.43 13.89
C ARG A 629 -21.26 8.78 13.38
N TYR A 630 -22.09 8.24 14.26
CA TYR A 630 -23.47 7.87 13.97
C TYR A 630 -24.36 9.13 13.87
N GLU A 631 -25.64 8.96 13.52
CA GLU A 631 -26.60 10.09 13.40
C GLU A 631 -26.90 10.78 14.74
N ASP A 632 -26.66 10.11 15.87
CA ASP A 632 -26.77 10.66 17.22
C ASP A 632 -25.53 11.47 17.68
N GLY A 633 -24.48 11.52 16.85
CA GLY A 633 -23.20 12.18 17.14
C GLY A 633 -22.18 11.31 17.89
N CYS A 634 -22.56 10.11 18.36
CA CYS A 634 -21.63 9.17 18.98
C CYS A 634 -20.57 8.73 17.97
N LEU A 635 -19.30 8.68 18.40
CA LEU A 635 -18.22 8.20 17.55
C LEU A 635 -18.24 6.66 17.47
N ASN A 636 -17.91 6.12 16.31
CA ASN A 636 -17.61 4.69 16.18
C ASN A 636 -16.38 4.31 17.02
N ARG A 637 -16.42 3.11 17.61
CA ARG A 637 -15.35 2.57 18.49
C ARG A 637 -14.74 1.27 17.96
N ASP A 638 -15.30 0.70 16.89
CA ASP A 638 -14.84 -0.53 16.25
C ASP A 638 -13.85 -0.19 15.12
N ILE A 639 -12.59 -0.64 15.27
CA ILE A 639 -11.51 -0.36 14.32
C ILE A 639 -11.76 -1.00 12.94
N GLU A 640 -12.47 -2.13 12.87
CA GLU A 640 -12.83 -2.79 11.60
C GLU A 640 -13.70 -1.86 10.73
N GLU A 641 -14.59 -1.08 11.35
CA GLU A 641 -15.49 -0.17 10.64
C GLU A 641 -14.83 1.18 10.34
N ALA A 642 -13.82 1.61 11.11
CA ALA A 642 -12.97 2.73 10.75
C ALA A 642 -12.08 2.38 9.55
N ASN A 643 -11.45 1.21 9.57
CA ASN A 643 -10.71 0.66 8.43
C ASN A 643 -11.61 0.50 7.20
N TYR A 644 -12.85 0.04 7.36
CA TYR A 644 -13.79 -0.07 6.25
C TYR A 644 -14.15 1.30 5.63
N LEU A 645 -14.24 2.39 6.42
CA LEU A 645 -14.33 3.74 5.88
C LEU A 645 -13.06 4.12 5.11
N MET A 646 -11.89 3.88 5.70
CA MET A 646 -10.59 4.17 5.10
C MET A 646 -10.41 3.47 3.74
N GLN A 647 -10.70 2.17 3.68
CA GLN A 647 -10.67 1.38 2.44
C GLN A 647 -11.51 2.04 1.34
N ARG A 648 -12.76 2.40 1.61
CA ARG A 648 -13.66 3.01 0.61
C ARG A 648 -13.22 4.39 0.13
N VAL A 649 -12.60 5.16 1.03
CA VAL A 649 -12.00 6.46 0.69
C VAL A 649 -10.79 6.26 -0.20
N VAL A 650 -9.91 5.30 0.11
CA VAL A 650 -8.77 4.89 -0.72
C VAL A 650 -9.24 4.41 -2.10
N GLU A 651 -10.20 3.49 -2.18
CA GLU A 651 -10.83 3.01 -3.44
C GLU A 651 -11.43 4.15 -4.30
N THR A 652 -11.58 5.38 -3.77
CA THR A 652 -12.02 6.58 -4.52
C THR A 652 -10.86 7.45 -4.99
N PHE A 653 -9.74 7.39 -4.28
CA PHE A 653 -8.55 8.21 -4.48
C PHE A 653 -7.32 7.40 -4.95
N SER A 654 -7.49 6.13 -5.32
CA SER A 654 -6.44 5.31 -5.94
C SER A 654 -6.92 4.66 -7.21
N VAL A 655 -5.96 4.30 -8.07
CA VAL A 655 -6.15 3.23 -9.06
C VAL A 655 -5.70 1.94 -8.37
N ASP A 656 -6.66 1.09 -8.00
CA ASP A 656 -6.39 -0.23 -7.43
C ASP A 656 -6.56 -1.34 -8.48
N SER A 657 -7.28 -1.04 -9.56
CA SER A 657 -7.61 -1.96 -10.63
C SER A 657 -7.19 -1.42 -12.00
N PRO A 658 -6.72 -2.26 -12.93
CA PRO A 658 -6.53 -1.88 -14.33
C PRO A 658 -7.83 -1.45 -15.05
N THR A 659 -8.97 -1.48 -14.36
CA THR A 659 -10.28 -1.07 -14.88
C THR A 659 -10.67 0.35 -14.51
N ASP A 660 -9.93 0.96 -13.58
CA ASP A 660 -10.17 2.34 -13.19
C ASP A 660 -9.79 3.28 -14.33
N ASP A 661 -10.43 4.44 -14.35
CA ASP A 661 -10.10 5.50 -15.29
C ASP A 661 -9.35 6.59 -14.51
N PRO A 662 -8.01 6.70 -14.64
CA PRO A 662 -7.23 7.70 -13.92
C PRO A 662 -7.75 9.12 -14.18
N THR A 663 -8.33 9.38 -15.35
CA THR A 663 -8.85 10.71 -15.70
C THR A 663 -10.09 11.12 -14.88
N LYS A 664 -10.71 10.18 -14.14
CA LYS A 664 -11.86 10.42 -13.26
C LYS A 664 -11.52 10.56 -11.78
N ILE A 665 -10.29 10.24 -11.36
CA ILE A 665 -9.88 10.32 -9.95
C ILE A 665 -9.55 11.79 -9.61
N PRO A 666 -10.26 12.42 -8.66
CA PRO A 666 -10.19 13.86 -8.46
C PRO A 666 -9.04 14.29 -7.52
N LEU A 667 -8.51 13.36 -6.72
CA LEU A 667 -7.37 13.51 -5.82
C LEU A 667 -6.75 12.12 -5.71
N TYR A 668 -5.42 12.02 -5.74
CA TYR A 668 -4.77 10.73 -5.52
C TYR A 668 -4.17 10.66 -4.12
N LEU A 669 -4.57 9.63 -3.38
CA LEU A 669 -4.01 9.25 -2.09
C LEU A 669 -3.73 7.75 -2.10
N THR A 670 -2.98 7.31 -1.10
CA THR A 670 -2.62 5.91 -0.88
C THR A 670 -2.80 5.58 0.59
N SER A 671 -2.75 4.30 0.95
CA SER A 671 -2.80 3.89 2.36
C SER A 671 -1.68 2.90 2.70
N THR A 672 -1.52 2.71 4.00
CA THR A 672 -0.66 1.73 4.65
C THR A 672 -1.35 1.26 5.94
N GLU A 673 -0.77 0.27 6.63
CA GLU A 673 -1.34 -0.34 7.82
C GLU A 673 -0.36 -0.24 9.00
N PHE A 674 -0.84 0.28 10.13
CA PHE A 674 -0.07 0.40 11.37
C PHE A 674 -0.40 -0.80 12.26
N SER A 675 0.51 -1.76 12.32
CA SER A 675 0.39 -2.97 13.13
C SER A 675 1.04 -2.86 14.50
N ASP A 676 0.63 -3.73 15.43
CA ASP A 676 1.24 -3.83 16.77
C ASP A 676 2.72 -4.23 16.69
N GLU A 677 3.09 -5.08 15.73
CA GLU A 677 4.48 -5.53 15.52
C GLU A 677 5.40 -4.37 15.10
N LEU A 678 4.92 -3.49 14.22
CA LEU A 678 5.73 -2.43 13.63
C LEU A 678 5.71 -1.13 14.45
N TYR A 679 4.56 -0.79 15.05
CA TYR A 679 4.34 0.51 15.71
C TYR A 679 4.07 0.41 17.21
N GLY A 680 3.53 -0.70 17.71
CA GLY A 680 3.24 -0.90 19.14
C GLY A 680 2.50 0.28 19.79
N GLU A 681 3.12 0.88 20.82
CA GLU A 681 2.55 2.02 21.56
C GLU A 681 2.29 3.27 20.68
N CYS A 682 3.01 3.44 19.57
CA CYS A 682 2.77 4.49 18.58
C CYS A 682 1.39 4.32 17.91
N LYS A 683 1.06 3.10 17.47
CA LYS A 683 -0.28 2.77 16.93
C LYS A 683 -1.34 2.93 18.01
N LYS A 684 -1.13 2.41 19.22
CA LYS A 684 -2.11 2.53 20.32
C LYS A 684 -2.46 3.99 20.61
N LYS A 685 -1.47 4.88 20.66
CA LYS A 685 -1.73 6.31 20.87
C LYS A 685 -2.51 6.95 19.71
N PHE A 686 -2.32 6.48 18.49
CA PHE A 686 -3.10 6.95 17.34
C PHE A 686 -4.55 6.43 17.36
N VAL A 687 -4.76 5.16 17.72
CA VAL A 687 -6.08 4.53 17.94
C VAL A 687 -6.84 5.27 19.05
N GLU A 688 -6.18 5.62 20.16
CA GLU A 688 -6.75 6.44 21.24
C GLU A 688 -7.23 7.81 20.73
N ARG A 689 -6.40 8.51 19.94
CA ARG A 689 -6.74 9.83 19.35
C ARG A 689 -7.86 9.77 18.30
N LEU A 690 -8.09 8.60 17.71
CA LEU A 690 -9.25 8.32 16.85
C LEU A 690 -10.52 7.96 17.65
N GLY A 691 -10.45 7.87 18.98
CA GLY A 691 -11.57 7.52 19.86
C GLY A 691 -12.05 6.07 19.73
N LEU A 692 -11.21 5.20 19.18
CA LEU A 692 -11.45 3.77 19.02
C LEU A 692 -11.12 3.00 20.32
N ASP A 693 -11.70 1.81 20.49
CA ASP A 693 -11.30 0.90 21.58
C ASP A 693 -9.95 0.22 21.25
N GLU A 694 -9.16 -0.14 22.27
CA GLU A 694 -7.87 -0.83 22.09
C GLU A 694 -8.07 -2.19 21.39
N SER A 695 -7.30 -2.45 20.34
CA SER A 695 -7.44 -3.63 19.48
C SER A 695 -6.12 -4.00 18.80
N ASN A 696 -5.83 -5.31 18.77
CA ASN A 696 -4.65 -5.84 18.09
C ASN A 696 -4.76 -5.74 16.55
N GLN A 697 -5.97 -5.55 16.00
CA GLN A 697 -6.18 -5.34 14.56
C GLN A 697 -5.39 -4.12 14.07
N ASP A 698 -4.80 -4.23 12.89
CA ASP A 698 -4.00 -3.16 12.28
C ASP A 698 -4.88 -1.95 11.95
N LEU A 699 -4.31 -0.74 12.05
CA LEU A 699 -5.01 0.51 11.74
C LEU A 699 -4.67 0.94 10.31
N MET A 700 -5.68 1.12 9.44
CA MET A 700 -5.47 1.73 8.14
C MET A 700 -5.15 3.22 8.29
N VAL A 701 -4.14 3.69 7.58
CA VAL A 701 -3.65 5.07 7.58
C VAL A 701 -3.53 5.57 6.15
N LEU A 702 -4.09 6.74 5.86
CA LEU A 702 -3.91 7.44 4.59
C LEU A 702 -2.54 8.12 4.61
N ARG A 703 -1.78 7.89 3.54
CA ARG A 703 -0.47 8.49 3.31
C ARG A 703 -0.56 9.51 2.18
N ASN A 704 -0.16 10.73 2.51
CA ASN A 704 -0.05 11.88 1.65
C ASN A 704 1.43 12.28 1.47
N VAL A 705 2.12 11.66 0.50
CA VAL A 705 3.45 12.09 0.08
C VAL A 705 3.31 13.36 -0.77
N VAL A 706 4.02 14.41 -0.39
CA VAL A 706 3.96 15.73 -1.03
C VAL A 706 5.27 16.01 -1.75
N MET A 707 5.21 16.12 -3.08
CA MET A 707 6.36 16.40 -3.94
C MET A 707 6.13 17.54 -4.94
N SER A 708 4.88 17.96 -5.13
CA SER A 708 4.56 19.05 -6.06
C SER A 708 4.71 20.41 -5.34
N PRO A 709 5.47 21.37 -5.89
CA PRO A 709 5.54 22.74 -5.36
C PRO A 709 4.32 23.60 -5.74
N PHE A 710 3.58 23.19 -6.78
CA PHE A 710 2.46 23.93 -7.36
C PHE A 710 1.13 23.98 -6.56
N PRO A 711 0.77 23.09 -5.61
CA PRO A 711 -0.58 23.09 -5.02
C PRO A 711 -0.93 24.29 -4.14
N THR A 712 0.04 25.07 -3.66
CA THR A 712 -0.24 26.19 -2.74
C THR A 712 -0.60 27.49 -3.42
N ASP A 713 -0.21 27.69 -4.68
CA ASP A 713 -0.63 28.88 -5.41
C ASP A 713 -2.09 28.76 -5.88
N GLY A 714 -2.77 29.90 -6.05
CA GLY A 714 -4.18 29.96 -6.42
C GLY A 714 -5.16 29.36 -5.40
N ASN A 715 -4.71 29.05 -4.17
CA ASN A 715 -5.51 28.44 -3.11
C ASN A 715 -5.96 26.99 -3.39
N PHE A 716 -5.29 26.28 -4.30
CA PHE A 716 -5.68 24.94 -4.76
C PHE A 716 -5.64 23.86 -3.66
N THR A 717 -4.83 24.03 -2.61
CA THR A 717 -4.87 23.15 -1.41
C THR A 717 -6.28 23.07 -0.77
N ASN A 718 -7.07 24.14 -0.75
CA ASN A 718 -8.45 24.07 -0.23
C ASN A 718 -9.40 23.33 -1.16
N ASP A 719 -9.23 23.44 -2.48
CA ASP A 719 -10.01 22.66 -3.45
C ASP A 719 -9.75 21.15 -3.28
N LEU A 720 -8.51 20.76 -3.01
CA LEU A 720 -8.15 19.37 -2.67
C LEU A 720 -8.77 18.94 -1.34
N ALA A 721 -8.70 19.78 -0.30
CA ALA A 721 -9.27 19.48 1.01
C ALA A 721 -10.81 19.37 0.98
N GLN A 722 -11.50 20.21 0.19
CA GLN A 722 -12.95 20.12 0.00
C GLN A 722 -13.32 18.87 -0.82
N THR A 723 -12.57 18.58 -1.90
CA THR A 723 -12.72 17.33 -2.67
C THR A 723 -12.58 16.10 -1.77
N PHE A 724 -11.63 16.12 -0.84
CA PHE A 724 -11.44 15.09 0.16
C PHE A 724 -12.65 14.99 1.11
N TYR A 725 -13.08 16.12 1.69
CA TYR A 725 -14.23 16.17 2.60
C TYR A 725 -15.51 15.59 1.96
N ASP A 726 -15.86 16.03 0.74
CA ASP A 726 -17.10 15.63 0.05
C ASP A 726 -17.17 14.11 -0.20
N VAL A 727 -16.03 13.49 -0.52
CA VAL A 727 -15.94 12.03 -0.69
C VAL A 727 -16.06 11.30 0.64
N VAL A 728 -15.34 11.75 1.68
CA VAL A 728 -15.40 11.10 2.99
C VAL A 728 -16.79 11.22 3.63
N GLU A 729 -17.46 12.37 3.49
CA GLU A 729 -18.84 12.57 3.94
C GLU A 729 -19.80 11.59 3.24
N LYS A 730 -19.69 11.47 1.91
CA LYS A 730 -20.50 10.53 1.12
C LYS A 730 -20.25 9.07 1.49
N GLU A 731 -18.99 8.65 1.64
CA GLU A 731 -18.69 7.26 2.03
C GLU A 731 -19.04 6.99 3.50
N THR A 732 -18.98 8.01 4.36
CA THR A 732 -19.51 7.96 5.74
C THR A 732 -21.00 7.64 5.77
N GLU A 733 -21.82 8.16 4.84
CA GLU A 733 -23.22 7.72 4.75
C GLU A 733 -23.38 6.22 4.47
N VAL A 734 -22.47 5.63 3.67
CA VAL A 734 -22.50 4.19 3.34
C VAL A 734 -22.12 3.38 4.57
N VAL A 735 -21.06 3.77 5.28
CA VAL A 735 -20.61 3.10 6.52
C VAL A 735 -21.61 3.28 7.67
N ARG A 736 -22.36 4.40 7.71
CA ARG A 736 -23.54 4.55 8.59
C ARG A 736 -24.63 3.54 8.23
N LYS A 737 -25.05 3.45 6.96
CA LYS A 737 -26.08 2.49 6.51
C LYS A 737 -25.69 1.03 6.76
N ARG A 738 -24.38 0.73 6.76
CA ARG A 738 -23.80 -0.58 7.12
C ARG A 738 -23.93 -0.91 8.61
N ASN A 739 -23.79 0.10 9.48
CA ASN A 739 -23.63 -0.09 10.93
C ASN A 739 -24.83 0.32 11.79
N THR A 740 -25.74 1.15 11.28
CA THR A 740 -26.96 1.55 12.00
C THR A 740 -27.95 0.39 12.09
N LEU A 741 -28.27 -0.04 13.32
CA LEU A 741 -29.29 -1.06 13.57
C LEU A 741 -30.70 -0.54 13.23
N ALA A 742 -31.39 -1.23 12.33
CA ALA A 742 -32.76 -0.94 11.93
C ALA A 742 -33.58 -2.23 11.76
N PRO A 743 -34.93 -2.17 11.80
CA PRO A 743 -35.76 -3.34 11.57
C PRO A 743 -35.56 -3.91 10.15
N ASP A 744 -35.31 -5.21 10.06
CA ASP A 744 -35.08 -5.89 8.78
C ASP A 744 -35.75 -7.26 8.65
N PHE A 745 -35.69 -7.83 7.46
CA PHE A 745 -36.11 -9.19 7.19
C PHE A 745 -35.01 -10.16 7.60
N HIS A 746 -35.33 -11.13 8.46
CA HIS A 746 -34.36 -12.10 8.95
C HIS A 746 -34.68 -13.50 8.43
N ASN A 747 -33.63 -14.21 8.04
CA ASN A 747 -33.68 -15.58 7.55
C ASN A 747 -33.16 -16.52 8.62
N PHE A 748 -33.83 -17.65 8.82
CA PHE A 748 -33.45 -18.67 9.78
C PHE A 748 -33.51 -20.07 9.17
N LEU A 749 -32.44 -20.85 9.29
CA LEU A 749 -32.49 -22.29 9.05
C LEU A 749 -33.34 -22.97 10.13
N ILE A 750 -34.27 -23.84 9.75
CA ILE A 750 -35.11 -24.60 10.68
C ILE A 750 -34.54 -26.01 10.90
N GLN A 751 -34.27 -26.37 12.16
CA GLN A 751 -33.84 -27.71 12.56
C GLN A 751 -34.76 -28.33 13.62
N GLY A 752 -34.79 -29.66 13.66
CA GLY A 752 -35.54 -30.45 14.63
C GLY A 752 -37.03 -30.69 14.30
N THR A 753 -37.56 -31.82 14.75
CA THR A 753 -38.94 -32.29 14.57
C THR A 753 -39.59 -32.71 15.88
N GLU A 754 -38.83 -33.25 16.84
CA GLU A 754 -39.28 -33.40 18.24
C GLU A 754 -39.45 -32.00 18.87
N LYS A 755 -38.40 -31.19 18.79
CA LYS A 755 -38.36 -29.79 19.22
C LYS A 755 -37.74 -28.94 18.11
N ILE A 756 -38.45 -27.88 17.71
CA ILE A 756 -38.04 -27.03 16.59
C ILE A 756 -37.09 -25.95 17.09
N TYR A 757 -36.06 -25.67 16.30
CA TYR A 757 -35.09 -24.59 16.48
C TYR A 757 -35.01 -23.76 15.21
N ILE A 758 -34.84 -22.45 15.39
CA ILE A 758 -34.52 -21.52 14.32
C ILE A 758 -33.11 -20.97 14.56
N ILE A 759 -32.29 -21.01 13.52
CA ILE A 759 -30.86 -20.65 13.53
C ILE A 759 -30.71 -19.51 12.54
N HIS A 760 -30.34 -18.33 13.02
CA HIS A 760 -30.15 -17.17 12.16
C HIS A 760 -29.06 -17.42 11.12
N LEU A 761 -29.21 -16.86 9.92
CA LEU A 761 -28.17 -16.81 8.89
C LEU A 761 -27.46 -15.44 9.01
N PRO A 762 -26.33 -15.35 9.73
CA PRO A 762 -25.70 -14.06 10.03
C PRO A 762 -24.90 -13.52 8.84
N MET A 763 -24.55 -12.24 8.93
CA MET A 763 -23.60 -11.58 8.02
C MET A 763 -22.59 -10.78 8.83
N PHE A 764 -21.30 -10.82 8.48
CA PHE A 764 -20.30 -9.97 9.12
C PHE A 764 -20.41 -8.50 8.73
N HIS A 765 -20.93 -8.20 7.53
CA HIS A 765 -20.81 -6.87 6.93
C HIS A 765 -22.07 -6.01 7.06
N VAL A 766 -23.15 -6.50 7.68
CA VAL A 766 -24.41 -5.76 7.85
C VAL A 766 -24.85 -5.83 9.31
N ALA A 767 -24.84 -4.72 10.04
CA ALA A 767 -25.07 -4.72 11.49
C ALA A 767 -26.40 -5.37 11.93
N ASN A 768 -27.46 -5.23 11.12
CA ASN A 768 -28.74 -5.92 11.35
C ASN A 768 -28.62 -7.45 11.49
N HIS A 769 -27.57 -8.04 10.90
CA HIS A 769 -27.33 -9.48 10.84
C HIS A 769 -26.02 -9.93 11.53
N ARG A 770 -25.28 -9.03 12.20
CA ARG A 770 -24.02 -9.33 12.93
C ARG A 770 -24.25 -10.05 14.26
N GLN A 771 -25.04 -11.12 14.26
CA GLN A 771 -25.36 -11.88 15.46
C GLN A 771 -25.62 -13.34 15.13
N GLN A 772 -24.90 -14.23 15.79
CA GLN A 772 -25.20 -15.66 15.78
C GLN A 772 -26.30 -15.92 16.82
N LEU A 773 -27.47 -16.34 16.36
CA LEU A 773 -28.67 -16.54 17.18
C LEU A 773 -29.26 -17.93 16.91
N ILE A 774 -29.43 -18.72 17.96
CA ILE A 774 -30.11 -20.02 17.94
C ILE A 774 -31.15 -20.01 19.04
N VAL A 775 -32.42 -20.22 18.70
CA VAL A 775 -33.53 -20.20 19.66
C VAL A 775 -34.53 -21.31 19.34
N SER A 776 -35.05 -21.99 20.37
CA SER A 776 -36.13 -22.96 20.16
C SER A 776 -37.44 -22.25 19.85
N ALA A 777 -38.23 -22.77 18.93
CA ALA A 777 -39.48 -22.16 18.48
C ALA A 777 -40.65 -23.14 18.53
N GLU A 778 -41.86 -22.60 18.67
CA GLU A 778 -43.12 -23.32 18.50
C GLU A 778 -43.91 -22.68 17.35
N PHE A 779 -44.37 -23.51 16.41
CA PHE A 779 -45.28 -23.08 15.35
C PHE A 779 -46.73 -23.39 15.75
N ASP A 780 -47.69 -22.61 15.24
CA ASP A 780 -49.11 -22.97 15.34
C ASP A 780 -49.38 -24.40 14.83
N GLU A 781 -50.40 -25.06 15.39
CA GLU A 781 -50.61 -26.51 15.25
C GLU A 781 -50.71 -26.96 13.78
N GLU A 782 -51.34 -26.17 12.92
CA GLU A 782 -51.45 -26.44 11.49
C GLU A 782 -50.09 -26.32 10.79
N SER A 783 -49.36 -25.23 11.02
CA SER A 783 -48.02 -25.01 10.44
C SER A 783 -47.01 -26.03 10.95
N ARG A 784 -47.04 -26.40 12.24
CA ARG A 784 -46.18 -27.43 12.83
C ARG A 784 -46.40 -28.79 12.16
N ARG A 785 -47.67 -29.21 12.01
CA ARG A 785 -48.03 -30.47 11.35
C ARG A 785 -47.58 -30.51 9.88
N LYS A 786 -47.77 -29.41 9.14
CA LYS A 786 -47.29 -29.31 7.75
C LYS A 786 -45.76 -29.34 7.67
N TYR A 787 -45.07 -28.55 8.49
CA TYR A 787 -43.59 -28.53 8.55
C TYR A 787 -43.01 -29.94 8.82
N ILE A 788 -43.48 -30.64 9.86
CA ILE A 788 -42.99 -31.98 10.19
C ILE A 788 -43.25 -32.98 9.06
N ALA A 789 -44.44 -32.95 8.45
CA ALA A 789 -44.76 -33.83 7.33
C ALA A 789 -43.82 -33.60 6.12
N MET A 790 -43.59 -32.35 5.75
CA MET A 790 -42.69 -31.99 4.64
C MET A 790 -41.22 -32.32 4.96
N LYS A 791 -40.75 -32.01 6.18
CA LYS A 791 -39.36 -32.26 6.58
C LYS A 791 -39.07 -33.76 6.77
N ASN A 792 -40.10 -34.59 7.02
CA ASN A 792 -39.97 -36.05 6.97
C ASN A 792 -39.99 -36.60 5.54
N ALA A 793 -40.72 -35.99 4.61
CA ALA A 793 -40.71 -36.36 3.19
C ALA A 793 -39.38 -35.99 2.50
N ASN A 794 -38.87 -34.78 2.77
CA ASN A 794 -37.65 -34.23 2.19
C ASN A 794 -36.60 -33.98 3.31
N PRO A 795 -35.98 -35.03 3.88
CA PRO A 795 -35.09 -34.89 5.03
C PRO A 795 -33.82 -34.08 4.73
N TRP A 796 -33.30 -34.16 3.50
CA TRP A 796 -32.10 -33.45 3.04
C TRP A 796 -32.33 -31.97 2.69
N GLU A 797 -33.56 -31.54 2.43
CA GLU A 797 -33.83 -30.18 1.92
C GLU A 797 -33.73 -29.14 3.06
N PRO A 798 -32.91 -28.08 2.93
CA PRO A 798 -32.90 -26.97 3.87
C PRO A 798 -34.23 -26.20 3.81
N MET A 799 -34.88 -26.03 4.95
CA MET A 799 -36.08 -25.22 5.09
C MET A 799 -35.71 -23.93 5.79
N ILE A 800 -35.99 -22.79 5.15
CA ILE A 800 -35.67 -21.46 5.65
C ILE A 800 -36.97 -20.77 6.08
N LEU A 801 -36.96 -20.26 7.30
CA LEU A 801 -38.01 -19.40 7.85
C LEU A 801 -37.61 -17.95 7.63
N VAL A 802 -38.50 -17.16 7.05
CA VAL A 802 -38.29 -15.73 6.76
C VAL A 802 -39.35 -14.91 7.48
N THR A 803 -38.97 -13.82 8.15
CA THR A 803 -39.95 -12.92 8.78
C THR A 803 -40.85 -12.28 7.71
N GLN A 804 -42.15 -12.16 7.97
CA GLN A 804 -43.07 -11.49 7.01
C GLN A 804 -43.04 -9.96 7.13
N HIS A 805 -42.46 -9.44 8.21
CA HIS A 805 -42.29 -8.02 8.46
C HIS A 805 -40.86 -7.74 8.93
N LYS A 806 -40.44 -6.48 8.76
CA LYS A 806 -39.17 -5.99 9.28
C LYS A 806 -39.20 -5.93 10.81
N VAL A 807 -38.23 -6.54 11.46
CA VAL A 807 -38.08 -6.61 12.93
C VAL A 807 -36.63 -6.41 13.34
N MET A 808 -36.37 -5.94 14.56
CA MET A 808 -35.01 -5.96 15.11
C MET A 808 -34.64 -7.41 15.48
N LEU A 809 -33.40 -7.83 15.24
CA LEU A 809 -32.98 -9.20 15.56
C LEU A 809 -33.03 -9.49 17.08
N ARG A 810 -32.70 -8.50 17.92
CA ARG A 810 -32.89 -8.58 19.38
C ARG A 810 -34.36 -8.81 19.78
N ASP A 811 -35.32 -8.19 19.09
CA ASP A 811 -36.75 -8.41 19.33
C ASP A 811 -37.14 -9.87 19.00
N VAL A 812 -36.42 -10.56 18.11
CA VAL A 812 -36.60 -11.99 17.81
C VAL A 812 -35.87 -12.88 18.83
N ALA A 813 -35.01 -12.32 19.69
CA ALA A 813 -34.32 -13.04 20.76
C ALA A 813 -34.95 -12.83 22.16
N GLU A 814 -35.63 -11.70 22.38
CA GLU A 814 -35.99 -11.19 23.72
C GLU A 814 -37.49 -10.98 23.96
N LYS A 815 -38.33 -10.95 22.92
CA LYS A 815 -39.73 -10.49 23.03
C LYS A 815 -40.68 -11.62 23.44
N GLU A 816 -41.38 -11.43 24.56
CA GLU A 816 -42.53 -12.25 24.93
C GLU A 816 -43.71 -11.97 23.98
N GLY A 817 -43.80 -12.76 22.91
CA GLY A 817 -44.86 -12.68 21.92
C GLY A 817 -44.38 -13.12 20.54
N GLY A 818 -45.09 -14.07 19.94
CA GLY A 818 -44.68 -14.65 18.66
C GLY A 818 -44.74 -13.68 17.47
N PHE A 819 -43.95 -13.95 16.45
CA PHE A 819 -43.92 -13.18 15.20
C PHE A 819 -44.52 -13.94 14.02
N LYS A 820 -44.81 -13.23 12.93
CA LYS A 820 -45.35 -13.79 11.69
C LYS A 820 -44.24 -14.06 10.67
N ALA A 821 -44.25 -15.26 10.12
CA ALA A 821 -43.21 -15.78 9.24
C ALA A 821 -43.78 -16.60 8.08
N GLN A 822 -42.91 -16.91 7.13
CA GLN A 822 -43.17 -17.83 6.03
C GLN A 822 -42.02 -18.84 5.94
N ILE A 823 -42.32 -20.08 5.54
CA ILE A 823 -41.32 -21.12 5.34
C ILE A 823 -41.15 -21.33 3.84
N MET A 824 -39.90 -21.39 3.39
CA MET A 824 -39.53 -21.57 2.00
C MET A 824 -38.39 -22.58 1.82
N THR A 825 -38.29 -23.14 0.61
CA THR A 825 -37.16 -23.97 0.18
C THR A 825 -36.59 -23.48 -1.15
N LYS A 826 -35.37 -23.94 -1.49
CA LYS A 826 -34.71 -23.59 -2.76
C LYS A 826 -35.55 -24.00 -3.97
N GLU A 827 -36.09 -25.23 -3.95
CA GLU A 827 -36.74 -25.83 -5.11
C GLU A 827 -38.19 -25.38 -5.28
N SER A 828 -38.91 -25.14 -4.19
CA SER A 828 -40.36 -24.85 -4.21
C SER A 828 -40.73 -23.40 -3.90
N GLY A 829 -39.77 -22.55 -3.52
CA GLY A 829 -40.05 -21.20 -3.05
C GLY A 829 -40.86 -21.22 -1.75
N ILE A 830 -41.84 -20.32 -1.60
CA ILE A 830 -42.66 -20.23 -0.37
C ILE A 830 -43.65 -21.41 -0.31
N ILE A 831 -43.44 -22.30 0.67
CA ILE A 831 -44.28 -23.51 0.89
C ILE A 831 -45.29 -23.34 2.03
N LEU A 832 -45.06 -22.43 2.99
CA LEU A 832 -46.03 -22.05 4.03
C LEU A 832 -46.00 -20.54 4.27
N GLN A 833 -47.16 -19.92 4.42
CA GLN A 833 -47.33 -18.50 4.74
C GLN A 833 -48.03 -18.31 6.08
N ASN A 834 -47.86 -17.14 6.70
CA ASN A 834 -48.55 -16.70 7.90
C ASN A 834 -48.31 -17.56 9.16
N VAL A 835 -47.21 -18.33 9.17
CA VAL A 835 -46.76 -19.16 10.28
C VAL A 835 -46.57 -18.28 11.51
N THR A 836 -47.21 -18.67 12.61
CA THR A 836 -47.08 -18.00 13.91
C THR A 836 -45.95 -18.66 14.67
N VAL A 837 -44.86 -17.92 14.89
CA VAL A 837 -43.64 -18.42 15.54
C VAL A 837 -43.60 -17.88 16.95
N THR A 838 -43.88 -18.72 17.94
CA THR A 838 -43.68 -18.39 19.37
C THR A 838 -42.26 -18.78 19.76
N LEU A 839 -41.54 -17.85 20.39
CA LEU A 839 -40.17 -18.04 20.82
C LEU A 839 -40.13 -18.76 22.18
N GLY A 840 -39.22 -19.72 22.31
CA GLY A 840 -38.93 -20.43 23.55
C GLY A 840 -37.56 -20.06 24.10
N ARG A 841 -36.83 -21.07 24.60
CA ARG A 841 -35.49 -20.86 25.18
C ARG A 841 -34.44 -20.54 24.11
N THR A 842 -33.74 -19.42 24.29
CA THR A 842 -32.50 -19.09 23.58
C THR A 842 -31.40 -20.09 23.90
N VAL A 843 -30.78 -20.64 22.86
CA VAL A 843 -29.64 -21.57 22.94
C VAL A 843 -28.33 -20.78 22.83
N VAL A 844 -28.26 -19.83 21.90
CA VAL A 844 -27.10 -18.95 21.68
C VAL A 844 -27.62 -17.58 21.27
N SER A 845 -27.02 -16.51 21.79
CA SER A 845 -27.16 -15.15 21.27
C SER A 845 -25.81 -14.46 21.43
N ARG A 846 -25.02 -14.38 20.36
CA ARG A 846 -23.64 -13.86 20.38
C ARG A 846 -23.46 -12.79 19.29
N PRO A 847 -23.00 -11.56 19.63
CA PRO A 847 -22.64 -10.56 18.63
C PRO A 847 -21.43 -10.99 17.81
N LEU A 848 -21.39 -10.57 16.54
CA LEU A 848 -20.30 -10.85 15.59
C LEU A 848 -19.58 -9.57 15.15
N ASN A 849 -19.69 -8.46 15.88
CA ASN A 849 -18.80 -7.30 15.74
C ASN A 849 -17.34 -7.69 16.06
N SER A 850 -16.36 -6.94 15.55
CA SER A 850 -14.95 -7.37 15.58
C SER A 850 -14.44 -7.61 17.01
N ASN A 851 -14.83 -6.73 17.95
CA ASN A 851 -14.51 -6.79 19.39
C ASN A 851 -14.97 -8.08 20.12
N TYR A 852 -15.80 -8.93 19.50
CA TYR A 852 -16.27 -10.21 20.08
C TYR A 852 -15.77 -11.44 19.32
N ARG A 853 -14.85 -11.26 18.36
CA ARG A 853 -14.22 -12.33 17.57
C ARG A 853 -12.89 -12.76 18.21
N LEU A 854 -12.37 -13.91 17.78
CA LEU A 854 -11.02 -14.35 18.13
C LEU A 854 -9.98 -13.70 17.21
N GLU A 855 -8.81 -13.45 17.78
CA GLU A 855 -7.61 -13.00 17.07
C GLU A 855 -7.10 -14.06 16.08
N ASP A 856 -7.23 -15.35 16.43
CA ASP A 856 -6.90 -16.48 15.57
C ASP A 856 -8.05 -17.48 15.46
N TYR A 857 -8.07 -18.23 14.36
CA TYR A 857 -8.96 -19.39 14.23
C TYR A 857 -8.45 -20.56 15.10
N PRO A 858 -9.33 -21.41 15.65
CA PRO A 858 -8.95 -22.66 16.29
C PRO A 858 -8.03 -23.55 15.44
N ASP A 859 -6.81 -23.79 15.94
CA ASP A 859 -5.73 -24.50 15.25
C ASP A 859 -5.76 -26.03 15.43
N THR A 860 -6.43 -26.48 16.49
CA THR A 860 -6.38 -27.84 17.03
C THR A 860 -7.72 -28.58 16.99
N PHE A 861 -8.82 -27.88 16.74
CA PHE A 861 -10.18 -28.42 16.66
C PHE A 861 -11.08 -27.53 15.78
N MET A 862 -12.34 -27.93 15.59
CA MET A 862 -13.41 -27.07 15.05
C MET A 862 -14.60 -27.06 16.02
N PRO A 863 -15.03 -25.89 16.54
CA PRO A 863 -16.06 -25.79 17.58
C PRO A 863 -17.49 -25.70 17.02
N PHE A 864 -18.43 -26.41 17.65
CA PHE A 864 -19.86 -26.41 17.32
C PHE A 864 -20.70 -26.23 18.59
N TYR A 865 -21.81 -25.49 18.51
CA TYR A 865 -22.85 -25.54 19.52
C TYR A 865 -23.60 -26.87 19.41
N LEU A 866 -23.95 -27.47 20.54
CA LEU A 866 -24.75 -28.70 20.60
C LEU A 866 -26.09 -28.42 21.30
N TYR A 867 -27.19 -28.88 20.68
CA TYR A 867 -28.56 -28.69 21.16
C TYR A 867 -29.51 -29.74 20.54
N GLY A 868 -30.79 -29.70 20.91
CA GLY A 868 -31.78 -30.69 20.51
C GLY A 868 -32.19 -31.60 21.66
N THR A 869 -32.43 -32.88 21.36
CA THR A 869 -32.81 -33.90 22.34
C THR A 869 -31.85 -35.09 22.27
N LYS A 870 -32.01 -36.06 23.18
CA LYS A 870 -31.27 -37.33 23.14
C LYS A 870 -31.47 -38.11 21.83
N ASN A 871 -32.64 -37.97 21.19
CA ASN A 871 -33.00 -38.72 19.98
C ASN A 871 -32.73 -37.91 18.70
N GLU A 872 -32.67 -36.58 18.80
CA GLU A 872 -32.51 -35.66 17.68
C GLU A 872 -31.50 -34.57 18.05
N ALA A 873 -30.21 -34.89 17.91
CA ALA A 873 -29.12 -33.96 18.15
C ALA A 873 -28.91 -33.02 16.95
N ASN A 874 -28.60 -31.77 17.23
CA ASN A 874 -28.42 -30.70 16.26
C ASN A 874 -27.14 -29.92 16.59
N ILE A 875 -26.41 -29.50 15.54
CA ILE A 875 -25.19 -28.69 15.66
C ILE A 875 -25.19 -27.49 14.71
N ASP A 876 -24.49 -26.43 15.12
CA ASP A 876 -24.18 -25.23 14.33
C ASP A 876 -22.76 -24.75 14.67
N HIS A 877 -21.97 -24.38 13.66
CA HIS A 877 -20.56 -23.97 13.80
C HIS A 877 -20.42 -22.72 14.68
N VAL A 878 -19.53 -22.73 15.68
CA VAL A 878 -19.28 -21.53 16.50
C VAL A 878 -18.46 -20.55 15.67
N ILE A 879 -19.07 -19.44 15.24
CA ILE A 879 -18.40 -18.48 14.36
C ILE A 879 -17.38 -17.67 15.17
N THR A 880 -16.10 -18.04 15.10
CA THR A 880 -15.03 -17.49 15.96
C THR A 880 -14.46 -16.18 15.43
N ARG A 881 -14.16 -16.11 14.13
CA ARG A 881 -13.46 -15.03 13.42
C ARG A 881 -14.05 -14.84 12.02
N ALA A 882 -13.79 -13.71 11.35
CA ALA A 882 -14.23 -13.42 9.98
C ALA A 882 -13.02 -13.37 9.01
N PRO A 883 -13.16 -13.77 7.73
CA PRO A 883 -14.32 -14.44 7.12
C PRO A 883 -14.57 -15.84 7.72
N ASN A 884 -15.73 -16.45 7.47
CA ASN A 884 -16.06 -17.78 7.97
C ASN A 884 -17.18 -18.47 7.18
N THR A 885 -17.45 -19.74 7.50
CA THR A 885 -18.52 -20.56 6.90
C THR A 885 -19.51 -20.99 7.97
N GLN A 886 -20.81 -20.89 7.67
CA GLN A 886 -21.83 -21.53 8.49
C GLN A 886 -21.92 -23.01 8.12
N LEU A 887 -21.66 -23.89 9.10
CA LEU A 887 -21.81 -25.33 8.98
C LEU A 887 -22.83 -25.79 10.02
N SER A 888 -24.00 -26.26 9.57
CA SER A 888 -25.09 -26.68 10.47
C SER A 888 -25.57 -28.07 10.09
N ALA A 889 -25.81 -28.95 11.06
CA ALA A 889 -26.32 -30.29 10.80
C ALA A 889 -27.37 -30.71 11.83
N GLY A 890 -28.53 -31.14 11.34
CA GLY A 890 -29.63 -31.66 12.16
C GLY A 890 -29.79 -33.17 12.07
N ARG A 891 -30.43 -33.76 13.09
CA ARG A 891 -30.62 -35.22 13.26
C ARG A 891 -29.32 -36.02 13.32
N CYS A 892 -28.29 -35.44 13.93
CA CYS A 892 -27.03 -36.13 14.18
C CYS A 892 -27.23 -37.24 15.24
N THR A 893 -26.38 -38.26 15.23
CA THR A 893 -26.26 -39.21 16.35
C THR A 893 -24.95 -38.95 17.09
N LEU A 894 -25.00 -38.98 18.42
CA LEU A 894 -23.85 -38.74 19.28
C LEU A 894 -23.66 -39.93 20.22
N ASP A 895 -22.65 -40.75 19.90
CA ASP A 895 -22.32 -41.98 20.61
C ASP A 895 -21.12 -41.73 21.53
N PHE A 896 -21.39 -41.47 22.83
CA PHE A 896 -20.35 -41.33 23.84
C PHE A 896 -19.61 -42.65 24.10
N TYR A 897 -18.30 -42.59 24.32
CA TYR A 897 -17.52 -43.76 24.71
C TYR A 897 -17.87 -44.27 26.12
N ASP A 898 -18.25 -43.35 27.02
CA ASP A 898 -18.76 -43.66 28.36
C ASP A 898 -20.30 -43.72 28.39
N THR A 899 -20.83 -44.88 28.79
CA THR A 899 -22.28 -45.16 28.81
C THR A 899 -23.04 -44.52 29.99
N ASN A 900 -22.34 -43.82 30.89
CA ASN A 900 -22.91 -43.19 32.10
C ASN A 900 -23.33 -41.72 31.89
N THR A 901 -23.45 -41.24 30.65
CA THR A 901 -23.86 -39.85 30.36
C THR A 901 -25.32 -39.59 30.77
N ASN A 902 -25.49 -38.72 31.76
CA ASN A 902 -26.80 -38.36 32.31
C ASN A 902 -27.67 -37.66 31.23
N PRO A 903 -28.89 -38.16 30.91
CA PRO A 903 -29.78 -37.51 29.93
C PRO A 903 -30.10 -36.04 30.20
N ALA A 904 -29.94 -35.56 31.44
CA ALA A 904 -30.11 -34.16 31.79
C ALA A 904 -29.13 -33.19 31.10
N ILE A 905 -28.03 -33.67 30.47
CA ILE A 905 -27.10 -32.80 29.73
C ILE A 905 -27.77 -32.02 28.60
N TRP A 906 -28.84 -32.55 27.99
CA TRP A 906 -29.58 -31.85 26.91
C TRP A 906 -30.31 -30.58 27.38
N ASN A 907 -30.42 -30.37 28.70
CA ASN A 907 -30.91 -29.12 29.29
C ASN A 907 -29.79 -28.10 29.56
N LYS A 908 -28.51 -28.48 29.42
CA LYS A 908 -27.36 -27.64 29.72
C LYS A 908 -26.93 -26.76 28.54
N PRO A 909 -26.11 -25.74 28.81
CA PRO A 909 -25.17 -25.21 27.84
C PRO A 909 -24.24 -26.32 27.30
N LEU A 910 -24.10 -26.49 25.99
CA LEU A 910 -23.21 -27.49 25.39
C LEU A 910 -22.46 -26.90 24.19
N ILE A 911 -21.14 -27.13 24.20
CA ILE A 911 -20.24 -27.02 23.04
C ILE A 911 -19.67 -28.40 22.74
N LEU A 912 -19.57 -28.72 21.46
CA LEU A 912 -18.96 -29.91 20.90
C LEU A 912 -17.73 -29.47 20.09
N LEU A 913 -16.57 -30.03 20.39
CA LEU A 913 -15.35 -29.84 19.59
C LEU A 913 -15.18 -31.06 18.70
N ILE A 914 -14.96 -30.85 17.41
CA ILE A 914 -14.45 -31.89 16.52
C ILE A 914 -12.93 -31.91 16.66
N GLU A 915 -12.38 -33.00 17.22
CA GLU A 915 -10.94 -33.15 17.52
C GLU A 915 -10.10 -33.56 16.29
N ASP A 916 -10.74 -34.07 15.23
CA ASP A 916 -10.09 -34.53 13.99
C ASP A 916 -10.28 -33.59 12.78
N VAL A 917 -10.84 -32.40 13.01
CA VAL A 917 -10.96 -31.29 12.04
C VAL A 917 -10.37 -30.04 12.69
N ARG A 918 -9.54 -29.29 11.96
CA ARG A 918 -8.93 -28.05 12.42
C ARG A 918 -9.47 -26.90 11.60
N GLU A 919 -9.99 -25.84 12.24
CA GLU A 919 -10.60 -24.71 11.53
C GLU A 919 -9.55 -23.87 10.80
N ALA A 920 -8.48 -23.44 11.48
CA ALA A 920 -7.46 -22.53 10.94
C ALA A 920 -6.89 -22.92 9.56
N PRO A 921 -6.43 -24.15 9.29
CA PRO A 921 -5.88 -24.52 7.98
C PRO A 921 -6.92 -24.67 6.86
N MET A 922 -8.21 -24.44 7.13
CA MET A 922 -9.29 -24.44 6.13
C MET A 922 -9.77 -23.04 5.76
N GLN A 923 -9.28 -22.00 6.43
CA GLN A 923 -9.72 -20.61 6.24
C GLN A 923 -8.80 -19.85 5.27
N PRO A 924 -9.35 -18.92 4.45
CA PRO A 924 -10.77 -18.74 4.18
C PRO A 924 -11.32 -19.91 3.36
N PHE A 925 -12.54 -20.36 3.66
CA PHE A 925 -13.20 -21.39 2.88
C PHE A 925 -13.49 -20.93 1.43
N PRO A 926 -13.46 -21.85 0.43
CA PRO A 926 -13.86 -21.53 -0.93
C PRO A 926 -15.34 -21.11 -1.07
N SER A 927 -15.67 -20.52 -2.20
CA SER A 927 -17.03 -20.10 -2.53
C SER A 927 -18.03 -21.27 -2.52
N ASN A 928 -19.32 -20.96 -2.35
CA ASN A 928 -20.39 -21.95 -2.42
C ASN A 928 -20.40 -22.64 -3.79
N SER A 929 -20.04 -21.92 -4.86
CA SER A 929 -19.86 -22.47 -6.20
C SER A 929 -18.72 -23.50 -6.30
N GLU A 930 -17.60 -23.30 -5.61
CA GLU A 930 -16.44 -24.21 -5.62
C GLU A 930 -16.62 -25.42 -4.71
N ILE A 931 -17.34 -25.26 -3.59
CA ILE A 931 -17.77 -26.37 -2.74
C ILE A 931 -18.81 -27.22 -3.48
N GLY A 932 -19.82 -26.58 -4.10
CA GLY A 932 -20.92 -27.23 -4.81
C GLY A 932 -20.50 -27.92 -6.11
N SER A 933 -19.63 -27.29 -6.92
CA SER A 933 -19.06 -27.89 -8.14
C SER A 933 -18.13 -29.08 -7.86
N LYS A 934 -17.77 -29.31 -6.59
CA LYS A 934 -17.06 -30.51 -6.10
C LYS A 934 -17.93 -31.38 -5.17
N ASN A 935 -19.25 -31.32 -5.36
CA ASN A 935 -20.33 -32.10 -4.74
C ASN A 935 -20.78 -31.60 -3.34
N GLY A 936 -21.98 -31.05 -3.28
CA GLY A 936 -22.73 -30.76 -2.04
C GLY A 936 -24.04 -30.03 -2.34
N ALA A 937 -25.05 -30.16 -1.47
CA ALA A 937 -26.30 -29.41 -1.58
C ALA A 937 -26.08 -27.97 -1.09
N VAL A 938 -25.56 -27.13 -1.98
CA VAL A 938 -25.17 -25.75 -1.67
C VAL A 938 -26.16 -24.74 -2.31
N LEU A 939 -26.40 -23.63 -1.62
CA LEU A 939 -27.16 -22.50 -2.16
C LEU A 939 -26.20 -21.52 -2.86
N ALA A 940 -26.49 -21.20 -4.13
CA ALA A 940 -25.81 -20.13 -4.85
C ALA A 940 -26.62 -18.83 -4.67
N HIS A 941 -25.93 -17.70 -4.50
CA HIS A 941 -26.52 -16.41 -4.14
C HIS A 941 -27.45 -15.79 -5.21
N ASP A 942 -27.40 -16.25 -6.46
CA ASP A 942 -27.76 -15.43 -7.63
C ASP A 942 -29.26 -15.14 -7.85
N ASP A 943 -30.17 -15.86 -7.16
CA ASP A 943 -31.63 -15.78 -7.40
C ASP A 943 -32.44 -14.98 -6.37
N TYR A 944 -31.91 -14.67 -5.18
CA TYR A 944 -32.73 -14.04 -4.11
C TYR A 944 -33.06 -12.55 -4.33
N HIS A 945 -32.32 -11.84 -5.19
CA HIS A 945 -32.49 -10.39 -5.39
C HIS A 945 -33.00 -9.96 -6.78
N ARG A 946 -32.97 -10.84 -7.80
CA ARG A 946 -33.34 -10.44 -9.17
C ARG A 946 -34.83 -10.12 -9.37
N GLN A 947 -35.73 -10.60 -8.50
CA GLN A 947 -37.17 -10.27 -8.56
C GLN A 947 -37.56 -8.88 -8.00
N ARG A 948 -36.61 -7.99 -7.66
CA ARG A 948 -36.90 -6.60 -7.25
C ARG A 948 -36.63 -5.52 -8.30
N ALA A 949 -36.07 -5.87 -9.47
CA ALA A 949 -35.70 -4.90 -10.51
C ALA A 949 -36.80 -4.61 -11.56
N SER A 950 -37.92 -5.34 -11.57
CA SER A 950 -38.91 -5.30 -12.67
C SER A 950 -40.26 -4.64 -12.35
N THR A 951 -40.42 -3.99 -11.18
CA THR A 951 -41.72 -3.39 -10.77
C THR A 951 -41.69 -1.90 -10.42
N ASN A 952 -40.54 -1.21 -10.53
CA ASN A 952 -40.42 0.23 -10.22
C ASN A 952 -40.18 1.14 -11.44
N SER A 953 -40.22 0.62 -12.67
CA SER A 953 -40.12 1.41 -13.91
C SER A 953 -41.48 1.75 -14.56
N ALA A 954 -42.58 1.25 -14.01
CA ALA A 954 -43.92 1.31 -14.64
C ALA A 954 -44.85 2.42 -14.11
N SER A 955 -44.39 3.34 -13.27
CA SER A 955 -45.23 4.37 -12.62
C SER A 955 -44.80 5.83 -12.83
N VAL A 956 -43.79 6.10 -13.66
CA VAL A 956 -43.32 7.48 -13.96
C VAL A 956 -43.49 7.87 -15.45
N ALA A 957 -43.66 6.90 -16.36
CA ALA A 957 -43.77 7.12 -17.81
C ALA A 957 -45.21 7.36 -18.32
N LEU A 958 -46.12 7.88 -17.49
CA LEU A 958 -47.51 8.20 -17.85
C LEU A 958 -47.93 9.60 -17.40
N LYS A 959 -47.09 10.61 -17.68
CA LYS A 959 -47.48 12.03 -17.49
C LYS A 959 -46.68 13.05 -18.30
N GLU A 960 -46.28 12.74 -19.53
CA GLU A 960 -45.76 13.75 -20.47
C GLU A 960 -45.87 13.25 -21.92
N ASN A 961 -47.04 13.42 -22.54
CA ASN A 961 -47.20 13.38 -24.00
C ASN A 961 -48.56 13.94 -24.46
N GLU A 962 -48.83 15.21 -24.10
CA GLU A 962 -49.74 16.06 -24.87
C GLU A 962 -49.03 17.36 -25.26
N LYS A 963 -48.40 17.37 -26.45
CA LYS A 963 -48.69 18.34 -27.53
C LYS A 963 -47.72 18.23 -28.71
N ASN A 964 -48.26 18.55 -29.89
CA ASN A 964 -47.57 18.99 -31.11
C ASN A 964 -46.82 17.93 -31.93
N GLY A 965 -47.59 16.98 -32.47
CA GLY A 965 -47.91 16.97 -33.91
C GLY A 965 -46.76 17.08 -34.93
N VAL A 966 -46.50 15.96 -35.61
CA VAL A 966 -45.76 15.91 -36.89
C VAL A 966 -46.67 16.33 -38.06
N SER A 967 -46.12 16.98 -39.10
CA SER A 967 -46.71 16.94 -40.44
C SER A 967 -45.65 16.85 -41.54
N ASN A 968 -45.67 15.76 -42.33
CA ASN A 968 -45.07 15.58 -43.68
C ASN A 968 -43.52 15.75 -43.77
N GLY A 969 -42.73 15.05 -44.60
CA GLY A 969 -42.92 13.98 -45.60
C GLY A 969 -41.64 13.89 -46.46
N ALA A 970 -41.37 12.86 -47.28
CA ALA A 970 -42.04 11.58 -47.48
C ALA A 970 -41.12 10.58 -48.25
N LYS A 971 -41.42 9.27 -48.13
CA LYS A 971 -41.21 8.16 -49.11
C LYS A 971 -40.15 8.30 -50.24
N LYS A 972 -39.22 7.33 -50.32
CA LYS A 972 -39.16 6.25 -51.35
C LYS A 972 -37.86 5.42 -51.20
N ASP A 973 -37.95 4.09 -51.08
CA ASP A 973 -37.74 3.06 -52.13
C ASP A 973 -36.26 3.01 -52.64
N THR A 974 -35.54 1.88 -52.77
CA THR A 974 -35.93 0.45 -52.80
C THR A 974 -34.72 -0.51 -52.65
N LYS A 975 -34.90 -1.59 -51.86
CA LYS A 975 -34.72 -3.04 -52.20
C LYS A 975 -33.46 -3.64 -52.90
N ASN A 976 -33.08 -4.79 -52.32
CA ASN A 976 -32.64 -6.09 -52.94
C ASN A 976 -31.14 -6.41 -53.15
N GLY A 977 -30.81 -7.69 -52.87
CA GLY A 977 -29.51 -8.37 -53.13
C GLY A 977 -29.03 -9.15 -51.89
N VAL A 978 -29.40 -10.40 -51.59
CA VAL A 978 -29.42 -11.70 -52.33
C VAL A 978 -28.06 -12.41 -52.38
N ALA A 979 -28.06 -13.64 -51.82
CA ALA A 979 -27.16 -14.79 -52.03
C ALA A 979 -25.67 -14.69 -51.65
N ALA A 980 -25.24 -15.69 -50.86
CA ALA A 980 -23.87 -16.20 -50.81
C ALA A 980 -23.83 -17.60 -51.47
N PRO A 981 -22.71 -18.01 -52.08
CA PRO A 981 -22.44 -19.40 -52.44
C PRO A 981 -21.28 -20.02 -51.62
N ASP A 982 -21.58 -21.18 -51.03
CA ASP A 982 -20.84 -22.44 -50.96
C ASP A 982 -19.33 -22.59 -51.33
N MET A 983 -18.77 -23.68 -50.75
CA MET A 983 -17.55 -24.45 -51.13
C MET A 983 -16.19 -23.90 -50.66
N GLU A 984 -15.18 -24.70 -50.24
CA GLU A 984 -15.11 -26.11 -49.78
C GLU A 984 -13.70 -26.34 -49.14
N TYR A 985 -13.53 -27.44 -48.37
CA TYR A 985 -12.26 -28.23 -48.25
C TYR A 985 -11.03 -27.64 -47.47
N ILE A 986 -10.20 -28.39 -46.73
CA ILE A 986 -10.23 -29.83 -46.31
C ILE A 986 -9.27 -30.13 -45.12
N ASN A 987 -9.67 -31.01 -44.18
CA ASN A 987 -8.89 -32.05 -43.44
C ASN A 987 -7.57 -31.70 -42.64
N ARG A 988 -7.12 -32.38 -41.55
CA ARG A 988 -7.17 -33.81 -41.10
C ARG A 988 -7.10 -33.95 -39.54
N VAL A 989 -7.95 -34.78 -38.86
CA VAL A 989 -7.68 -36.14 -38.25
C VAL A 989 -7.13 -36.08 -36.78
N THR A 990 -7.53 -36.89 -35.76
CA THR A 990 -8.09 -38.28 -35.66
C THR A 990 -9.01 -38.53 -34.42
N SER A 991 -10.06 -39.36 -34.56
CA SER A 991 -10.60 -40.43 -33.66
C SER A 991 -10.82 -40.22 -32.12
N ALA A 992 -11.81 -40.83 -31.43
CA ALA A 992 -12.60 -42.03 -31.74
C ALA A 992 -14.02 -42.11 -31.09
N ARG A 993 -14.99 -42.51 -31.93
CA ARG A 993 -16.09 -43.51 -31.75
C ARG A 993 -16.74 -43.82 -30.38
N GLY A 994 -18.07 -43.73 -30.35
CA GLY A 994 -19.01 -44.52 -29.51
C GLY A 994 -20.47 -44.25 -29.94
N SER A 995 -21.31 -45.28 -30.16
CA SER A 995 -22.57 -45.14 -30.94
C SER A 995 -23.78 -45.93 -30.41
N ALA A 996 -24.97 -45.30 -30.35
CA ALA A 996 -26.33 -45.84 -30.60
C ALA A 996 -27.34 -44.67 -30.40
N HIS A 997 -28.28 -44.24 -31.26
CA HIS A 997 -29.27 -44.81 -32.20
C HIS A 997 -30.63 -45.26 -31.60
N ALA A 998 -31.70 -44.90 -32.35
CA ALA A 998 -33.14 -45.22 -32.20
C ALA A 998 -33.97 -44.36 -31.20
N THR A 999 -35.20 -43.90 -31.49
CA THR A 999 -36.01 -43.83 -32.75
C THR A 999 -37.19 -42.84 -32.56
N ASN A 1000 -37.62 -42.16 -33.63
CA ASN A 1000 -38.88 -41.37 -33.65
C ASN A 1000 -40.13 -42.24 -33.84
N VAL A 1001 -41.26 -41.82 -33.26
CA VAL A 1001 -42.64 -42.12 -33.73
C VAL A 1001 -43.47 -40.83 -33.61
N ASP A 1002 -44.51 -40.70 -34.44
CA ASP A 1002 -44.95 -39.44 -35.05
C ASP A 1002 -46.50 -39.32 -35.10
N VAL A 1003 -47.03 -38.11 -35.37
CA VAL A 1003 -48.44 -37.71 -35.67
C VAL A 1003 -49.53 -38.05 -34.61
N LYS A 1004 -50.53 -37.19 -34.30
CA LYS A 1004 -51.43 -36.45 -35.21
C LYS A 1004 -52.25 -35.37 -34.46
N ALA A 1005 -52.78 -34.38 -35.19
CA ALA A 1005 -53.47 -33.20 -34.65
C ALA A 1005 -55.00 -33.20 -34.88
N HIS A 1006 -55.72 -32.35 -34.15
CA HIS A 1006 -56.98 -31.71 -34.59
C HIS A 1006 -57.14 -30.30 -33.94
N LYS A 1007 -57.79 -29.38 -34.67
CA LYS A 1007 -58.08 -27.99 -34.27
C LYS A 1007 -59.57 -27.81 -33.92
N GLU A 1008 -59.89 -26.80 -33.11
CA GLU A 1008 -60.88 -25.75 -33.46
C GLU A 1008 -60.66 -24.49 -32.59
N ASP A 1009 -61.20 -23.33 -33.00
CA ASP A 1009 -60.69 -21.98 -32.69
C ASP A 1009 -61.38 -21.24 -31.51
N GLY A 1010 -60.73 -20.19 -30.97
CA GLY A 1010 -61.33 -19.26 -29.98
C GLY A 1010 -60.39 -18.22 -29.33
N ASP A 1011 -60.23 -17.06 -29.98
CA ASP A 1011 -59.78 -15.73 -29.48
C ASP A 1011 -58.61 -15.54 -28.48
N ALA A 1012 -57.45 -15.26 -29.08
CA ALA A 1012 -56.29 -14.45 -28.72
C ALA A 1012 -56.22 -13.57 -27.44
N ILE A 1013 -55.03 -13.56 -26.81
CA ILE A 1013 -54.06 -12.41 -26.71
C ILE A 1013 -52.69 -12.97 -26.22
N PRO A 1014 -51.52 -12.42 -26.62
CA PRO A 1014 -50.34 -13.27 -26.88
C PRO A 1014 -49.32 -13.43 -25.74
N HIS A 1015 -48.83 -14.67 -25.59
CA HIS A 1015 -47.57 -14.99 -24.89
C HIS A 1015 -46.38 -14.92 -25.86
N THR A 1016 -45.34 -14.15 -25.53
CA THR A 1016 -44.05 -14.17 -26.26
C THR A 1016 -42.98 -14.93 -25.48
N SER A 1017 -42.93 -16.24 -25.76
CA SER A 1017 -41.72 -17.08 -25.84
C SER A 1017 -40.45 -16.62 -25.10
N ALA A 1018 -40.22 -17.18 -23.91
CA ALA A 1018 -38.85 -17.42 -23.45
C ALA A 1018 -38.20 -18.50 -24.36
N LYS A 1019 -36.99 -18.25 -24.87
CA LYS A 1019 -36.26 -19.23 -25.66
C LYS A 1019 -35.76 -20.38 -24.77
N VAL A 1020 -35.96 -21.60 -25.27
CA VAL A 1020 -35.45 -22.85 -24.72
C VAL A 1020 -33.93 -22.77 -24.49
N LEU A 1021 -33.50 -22.99 -23.25
CA LEU A 1021 -32.15 -23.44 -22.91
C LEU A 1021 -32.21 -24.94 -22.64
N ASN A 1022 -31.20 -25.68 -23.11
CA ASN A 1022 -31.24 -27.14 -23.22
C ASN A 1022 -31.48 -27.84 -21.87
N THR A 1023 -32.51 -28.69 -21.85
CA THR A 1023 -32.75 -29.67 -20.79
C THR A 1023 -31.88 -30.92 -20.98
N GLU A 1024 -30.56 -30.78 -20.78
CA GLU A 1024 -29.65 -31.93 -20.64
C GLU A 1024 -28.61 -31.66 -19.55
N THR A 1025 -29.00 -31.80 -18.28
CA THR A 1025 -28.08 -32.22 -17.21
C THR A 1025 -28.85 -32.74 -15.99
N LEU A 1026 -28.95 -34.07 -15.93
CA LEU A 1026 -28.83 -34.92 -14.73
C LEU A 1026 -29.77 -34.66 -13.53
N SER A 1027 -30.63 -35.66 -13.32
CA SER A 1027 -31.21 -36.07 -12.04
C SER A 1027 -30.32 -35.76 -10.82
N GLY A 1028 -30.81 -34.90 -9.93
CA GLY A 1028 -30.16 -34.49 -8.68
C GLY A 1028 -30.12 -35.56 -7.58
N ALA A 1029 -29.51 -36.71 -7.87
CA ALA A 1029 -29.20 -37.75 -6.89
C ALA A 1029 -27.69 -38.05 -6.88
N VAL A 1030 -26.86 -37.00 -6.83
CA VAL A 1030 -25.40 -37.13 -6.78
C VAL A 1030 -24.97 -37.55 -5.36
N ARG A 1031 -24.97 -38.87 -5.12
CA ARG A 1031 -24.31 -39.48 -3.97
C ARG A 1031 -22.80 -39.47 -4.19
N GLY A 1032 -22.06 -38.70 -3.40
CA GLY A 1032 -20.60 -38.75 -3.35
C GLY A 1032 -19.92 -37.41 -3.14
N SER A 1033 -20.11 -36.79 -1.97
CA SER A 1033 -19.28 -35.64 -1.58
C SER A 1033 -18.02 -36.07 -0.85
N HIS A 1034 -16.90 -35.45 -1.21
CA HIS A 1034 -15.63 -35.58 -0.47
C HIS A 1034 -15.45 -34.45 0.57
N PHE A 1035 -16.24 -33.37 0.50
CA PHE A 1035 -16.26 -32.32 1.52
C PHE A 1035 -16.52 -32.92 2.91
N PHE A 1036 -15.74 -32.50 3.91
CA PHE A 1036 -15.70 -33.17 5.21
C PHE A 1036 -17.08 -33.14 5.91
N PHE A 1037 -17.75 -31.99 5.89
CA PHE A 1037 -19.04 -31.77 6.54
C PHE A 1037 -20.21 -32.17 5.61
N ARG A 1038 -20.59 -33.46 5.66
CA ARG A 1038 -21.61 -34.06 4.78
C ARG A 1038 -22.48 -35.10 5.51
N PRO A 1039 -23.67 -35.44 4.99
CA PRO A 1039 -24.50 -36.50 5.56
C PRO A 1039 -23.74 -37.83 5.75
N GLY A 1040 -23.88 -38.43 6.93
CA GLY A 1040 -23.19 -39.67 7.31
C GLY A 1040 -21.69 -39.53 7.61
N ALA A 1041 -21.10 -38.34 7.55
CA ALA A 1041 -19.74 -38.11 8.01
C ALA A 1041 -19.61 -38.40 9.52
N LYS A 1042 -18.46 -38.93 9.93
CA LYS A 1042 -18.16 -39.31 11.31
C LYS A 1042 -16.94 -38.57 11.83
N PHE A 1043 -17.04 -38.06 13.05
CA PHE A 1043 -16.05 -37.21 13.68
C PHE A 1043 -15.77 -37.67 15.12
N LYS A 1044 -14.51 -37.59 15.54
CA LYS A 1044 -14.15 -37.70 16.96
C LYS A 1044 -14.46 -36.41 17.67
N VAL A 1045 -15.21 -36.49 18.77
CA VAL A 1045 -15.72 -35.30 19.44
C VAL A 1045 -15.49 -35.30 20.94
N ALA A 1046 -15.26 -34.12 21.49
CA ALA A 1046 -15.26 -33.83 22.92
C ALA A 1046 -16.37 -32.82 23.26
N VAL A 1047 -17.19 -33.13 24.26
CA VAL A 1047 -18.33 -32.30 24.66
C VAL A 1047 -18.06 -31.66 26.02
N TRP A 1048 -18.38 -30.37 26.11
CA TRP A 1048 -18.15 -29.50 27.26
C TRP A 1048 -19.42 -28.72 27.60
N GLU A 1049 -19.60 -28.39 28.88
CA GLU A 1049 -20.61 -27.40 29.29
C GLU A 1049 -20.12 -25.98 29.00
N ASP A 1050 -20.95 -25.20 28.32
CA ASP A 1050 -20.66 -23.81 27.92
C ASP A 1050 -21.04 -22.83 29.04
N GLN A 1051 -20.07 -22.44 29.86
CA GLN A 1051 -20.30 -21.53 30.98
C GLN A 1051 -20.62 -20.07 30.56
N HIS A 1052 -20.40 -19.68 29.31
CA HIS A 1052 -20.49 -18.27 28.89
C HIS A 1052 -21.72 -17.99 27.99
N ARG A 1053 -22.71 -18.89 27.97
CA ARG A 1053 -23.83 -18.93 27.00
C ARG A 1053 -24.77 -17.71 26.91
N SER A 1054 -24.61 -16.67 27.74
CA SER A 1054 -25.57 -15.55 27.80
C SER A 1054 -25.05 -14.18 28.27
N HIS A 1055 -23.74 -13.89 28.22
CA HIS A 1055 -23.24 -12.53 28.52
C HIS A 1055 -22.23 -12.03 27.48
N PRO A 1056 -22.41 -10.81 26.92
CA PRO A 1056 -21.40 -10.13 26.13
C PRO A 1056 -20.30 -9.61 27.07
N SER A 1057 -19.35 -10.50 27.39
CA SER A 1057 -18.17 -10.20 28.18
C SER A 1057 -16.92 -10.63 27.42
N SER A 1058 -15.79 -10.00 27.71
CA SER A 1058 -14.49 -10.24 27.10
C SER A 1058 -13.94 -11.66 27.31
N GLU A 1059 -14.56 -12.48 28.15
CA GLU A 1059 -14.07 -13.84 28.46
C GLU A 1059 -14.13 -14.80 27.26
N TRP A 1060 -15.12 -14.62 26.35
CA TRP A 1060 -15.27 -15.45 25.14
C TRP A 1060 -14.05 -15.36 24.20
N ALA A 1061 -13.34 -14.23 24.19
CA ALA A 1061 -12.12 -14.04 23.41
C ALA A 1061 -10.99 -15.02 23.79
N SER A 1062 -11.14 -15.78 24.88
CA SER A 1062 -10.14 -16.73 25.37
C SER A 1062 -10.55 -18.22 25.35
N PHE A 1063 -11.78 -18.55 24.90
CA PHE A 1063 -12.31 -19.92 24.74
C PHE A 1063 -11.93 -20.92 25.88
N LYS A 1064 -12.08 -20.49 27.14
CA LYS A 1064 -11.60 -21.23 28.33
C LYS A 1064 -12.58 -22.30 28.80
N LEU A 1065 -12.56 -23.47 28.16
CA LEU A 1065 -13.36 -24.66 28.54
C LEU A 1065 -12.87 -25.37 29.84
N ARG A 1066 -12.34 -24.66 30.84
CA ARG A 1066 -11.79 -25.31 32.04
C ARG A 1066 -12.90 -25.76 32.99
N ASP A 1067 -12.73 -26.96 33.56
CA ASP A 1067 -13.62 -27.58 34.55
C ASP A 1067 -15.07 -27.91 34.10
N THR A 1068 -15.33 -27.97 32.79
CA THR A 1068 -16.69 -28.25 32.22
C THR A 1068 -16.81 -29.52 31.38
N PHE A 1069 -15.83 -30.43 31.40
CA PHE A 1069 -15.82 -31.62 30.53
C PHE A 1069 -17.00 -32.57 30.81
N ILE A 1070 -17.70 -32.98 29.76
CA ILE A 1070 -18.82 -33.94 29.85
C ILE A 1070 -18.42 -35.33 29.36
N GLY A 1071 -17.69 -35.43 28.25
CA GLY A 1071 -17.28 -36.72 27.70
C GLY A 1071 -16.78 -36.65 26.26
N ARG A 1072 -16.21 -37.75 25.78
CA ARG A 1072 -15.82 -37.95 24.37
C ARG A 1072 -16.70 -38.99 23.68
N GLY A 1073 -16.81 -38.90 22.36
CA GLY A 1073 -17.58 -39.85 21.55
C GLY A 1073 -17.31 -39.76 20.05
N ILE A 1074 -18.22 -40.36 19.29
CA ILE A 1074 -18.34 -40.20 17.84
C ILE A 1074 -19.63 -39.44 17.52
N LEU A 1075 -19.52 -38.36 16.75
CA LEU A 1075 -20.65 -37.70 16.13
C LEU A 1075 -20.82 -38.24 14.71
N THR A 1076 -22.01 -38.69 14.33
CA THR A 1076 -22.39 -38.96 12.94
C THR A 1076 -23.37 -37.89 12.47
N LEU A 1077 -23.07 -37.20 11.36
CA LEU A 1077 -23.96 -36.19 10.81
C LEU A 1077 -25.22 -36.82 10.19
N GLY A 1078 -26.38 -36.25 10.49
CA GLY A 1078 -27.67 -36.66 9.92
C GLY A 1078 -27.86 -36.24 8.46
N ASP A 1079 -29.04 -36.52 7.91
CA ASP A 1079 -29.37 -36.21 6.51
C ASP A 1079 -29.53 -34.70 6.23
N SER A 1080 -29.74 -33.88 7.26
CA SER A 1080 -30.07 -32.45 7.14
C SER A 1080 -28.84 -31.57 7.38
N VAL A 1081 -27.93 -31.50 6.41
CA VAL A 1081 -26.71 -30.68 6.45
C VAL A 1081 -26.87 -29.39 5.64
N TYR A 1082 -26.40 -28.27 6.19
CA TYR A 1082 -26.34 -26.93 5.60
C TYR A 1082 -24.89 -26.42 5.61
N VAL A 1083 -24.47 -25.79 4.51
CA VAL A 1083 -23.14 -25.21 4.31
C VAL A 1083 -23.29 -23.88 3.57
N ASP A 1084 -22.72 -22.81 4.11
CA ASP A 1084 -22.73 -21.49 3.48
C ASP A 1084 -21.46 -20.69 3.79
N SER A 1085 -20.61 -20.54 2.78
CA SER A 1085 -19.38 -19.74 2.78
C SER A 1085 -19.53 -18.38 2.09
N GLU A 1086 -20.70 -18.09 1.49
CA GLU A 1086 -20.90 -16.84 0.73
C GLU A 1086 -21.70 -15.82 1.52
N ALA A 1087 -22.90 -16.16 2.00
CA ALA A 1087 -23.82 -15.14 2.52
C ALA A 1087 -23.27 -14.42 3.78
N MET A 1088 -22.54 -15.14 4.64
CA MET A 1088 -21.95 -14.56 5.85
C MET A 1088 -20.82 -13.56 5.54
N ASN A 1089 -20.06 -13.83 4.47
CA ASN A 1089 -18.92 -13.03 4.01
C ASN A 1089 -19.32 -12.03 2.91
N PHE A 1090 -20.60 -12.02 2.51
CA PHE A 1090 -21.07 -11.12 1.46
C PHE A 1090 -21.23 -9.71 2.01
N ASP A 1091 -20.55 -8.76 1.37
CA ASP A 1091 -20.68 -7.35 1.66
C ASP A 1091 -21.55 -6.68 0.58
N PRO A 1092 -22.84 -6.37 0.87
CA PRO A 1092 -23.72 -5.70 -0.08
C PRO A 1092 -23.32 -4.23 -0.36
N PHE A 1093 -22.37 -3.68 0.39
CA PHE A 1093 -21.83 -2.34 0.20
C PHE A 1093 -20.51 -2.32 -0.57
N LYS A 1094 -19.79 -3.45 -0.70
CA LYS A 1094 -18.51 -3.52 -1.44
C LYS A 1094 -18.69 -3.04 -2.89
N ARG A 1095 -17.71 -2.30 -3.40
CA ARG A 1095 -17.69 -1.89 -4.81
C ARG A 1095 -17.56 -3.11 -5.72
N VAL A 1096 -18.37 -3.15 -6.78
CA VAL A 1096 -18.33 -4.24 -7.76
C VAL A 1096 -17.17 -3.98 -8.72
N GLU A 1097 -16.08 -4.74 -8.53
CA GLU A 1097 -14.98 -4.83 -9.48
C GLU A 1097 -15.52 -5.18 -10.87
N LYS A 1098 -15.22 -4.34 -11.85
CA LYS A 1098 -15.38 -4.69 -13.26
C LYS A 1098 -14.08 -5.32 -13.73
N VAL A 1099 -14.15 -6.15 -14.77
CA VAL A 1099 -12.96 -6.68 -15.45
C VAL A 1099 -12.92 -6.07 -16.85
N THR A 1100 -11.80 -5.47 -17.26
CA THR A 1100 -11.68 -4.75 -18.55
C THR A 1100 -10.45 -5.15 -19.36
N GLU A 1101 -10.41 -4.64 -20.58
CA GLU A 1101 -9.79 -5.26 -21.75
C GLU A 1101 -8.38 -4.74 -22.07
N TRP A 1102 -7.69 -4.03 -21.17
CA TRP A 1102 -6.36 -3.44 -21.47
C TRP A 1102 -5.31 -4.45 -21.96
N ARG A 1103 -5.35 -5.70 -21.46
CA ARG A 1103 -4.54 -6.81 -21.99
C ARG A 1103 -4.89 -7.14 -23.44
N HIS A 1104 -6.13 -6.96 -23.88
CA HIS A 1104 -6.52 -7.08 -25.28
C HIS A 1104 -5.87 -5.99 -26.13
N GLU A 1105 -5.91 -4.72 -25.68
CA GLU A 1105 -5.29 -3.59 -26.39
C GLU A 1105 -3.77 -3.75 -26.55
N PHE A 1106 -3.05 -4.12 -25.48
CA PHE A 1106 -1.62 -4.40 -25.56
C PHE A 1106 -1.29 -5.62 -26.45
N ASN A 1107 -2.06 -6.70 -26.35
CA ASN A 1107 -1.92 -7.84 -27.26
C ASN A 1107 -2.23 -7.47 -28.72
N GLN A 1108 -3.11 -6.48 -28.95
CA GLN A 1108 -3.39 -5.97 -30.28
C GLN A 1108 -2.23 -5.16 -30.84
N ILE A 1109 -1.55 -4.31 -30.04
CA ILE A 1109 -0.28 -3.68 -30.45
C ILE A 1109 0.74 -4.75 -30.85
N GLY A 1110 0.88 -5.81 -30.05
CA GLY A 1110 1.76 -6.94 -30.36
C GLY A 1110 1.44 -7.62 -31.70
N LYS A 1111 0.15 -7.83 -32.00
CA LYS A 1111 -0.32 -8.38 -33.29
C LYS A 1111 -0.08 -7.42 -34.45
N GLU A 1112 -0.34 -6.12 -34.29
CA GLU A 1112 -0.05 -5.11 -35.33
C GLU A 1112 1.47 -5.02 -35.60
N LEU A 1113 2.29 -5.16 -34.55
CA LEU A 1113 3.76 -5.29 -34.63
C LEU A 1113 4.23 -6.64 -35.19
N ALA A 1114 3.41 -7.69 -35.22
CA ALA A 1114 3.72 -8.96 -35.87
C ALA A 1114 3.25 -8.96 -37.33
N ASP A 1115 1.93 -8.93 -37.56
CA ASP A 1115 1.26 -9.36 -38.79
C ASP A 1115 1.40 -8.40 -39.98
N GLY A 1116 1.88 -7.18 -39.76
CA GLY A 1116 2.26 -6.25 -40.85
C GLY A 1116 1.09 -5.68 -41.66
N LYS A 1117 -0.15 -6.02 -41.31
CA LYS A 1117 -1.34 -5.27 -41.67
C LYS A 1117 -1.61 -4.25 -40.58
N ALA A 1118 -1.56 -2.97 -40.91
CA ALA A 1118 -2.32 -2.00 -40.14
C ALA A 1118 -3.79 -2.40 -40.25
N SER A 1119 -4.46 -2.66 -39.14
CA SER A 1119 -5.91 -2.85 -39.16
C SER A 1119 -6.54 -1.53 -39.60
N GLU A 1120 -7.53 -1.57 -40.51
CA GLU A 1120 -8.34 -0.37 -40.83
C GLU A 1120 -9.35 -0.11 -39.70
N LEU A 1121 -8.86 0.05 -38.48
CA LEU A 1121 -9.67 0.53 -37.37
C LEU A 1121 -9.88 2.04 -37.49
N SER A 1122 -10.95 2.36 -38.21
CA SER A 1122 -11.78 3.57 -38.05
C SER A 1122 -11.04 4.92 -37.96
N ARG A 1123 -10.91 5.59 -39.10
CA ARG A 1123 -10.91 7.07 -39.17
C ARG A 1123 -12.27 7.68 -38.80
N SER A 1124 -12.97 7.14 -37.79
CA SER A 1124 -14.36 7.49 -37.46
C SER A 1124 -14.67 7.58 -35.97
N SER A 1125 -13.66 7.68 -35.10
CA SER A 1125 -13.86 7.88 -33.65
C SER A 1125 -12.90 8.87 -32.98
N ALA A 1126 -11.75 9.19 -33.60
CA ALA A 1126 -10.81 10.21 -33.08
C ALA A 1126 -11.08 11.62 -33.64
N ASP A 1127 -11.22 11.77 -34.96
CA ASP A 1127 -11.34 13.10 -35.60
C ASP A 1127 -12.72 13.78 -35.40
N GLN A 1128 -13.75 13.04 -34.98
CA GLN A 1128 -15.06 13.63 -34.63
C GLN A 1128 -15.11 14.18 -33.19
N ALA A 1129 -14.22 13.77 -32.29
CA ALA A 1129 -14.19 14.26 -30.91
C ALA A 1129 -13.46 15.62 -30.78
N VAL A 1130 -12.49 15.90 -31.65
CA VAL A 1130 -11.70 17.15 -31.62
C VAL A 1130 -12.35 18.27 -32.43
N GLY A 1131 -13.16 17.94 -33.45
CA GLY A 1131 -13.86 18.92 -34.30
C GLY A 1131 -15.12 19.56 -33.70
N ALA A 1132 -15.62 19.07 -32.56
CA ALA A 1132 -16.93 19.45 -32.00
C ALA A 1132 -16.91 20.44 -30.82
N ALA A 1133 -15.72 20.92 -30.42
CA ALA A 1133 -15.55 21.84 -29.28
C ALA A 1133 -15.23 23.31 -29.67
N LEU A 1134 -15.21 23.63 -30.98
CA LEU A 1134 -14.81 24.95 -31.50
C LEU A 1134 -15.85 25.55 -32.47
N GLN A 1135 -17.14 25.58 -32.08
CA GLN A 1135 -18.12 26.44 -32.76
C GLN A 1135 -19.41 26.71 -31.95
N TYR A 1136 -19.32 27.54 -30.91
CA TYR A 1136 -20.44 28.36 -30.44
C TYR A 1136 -19.91 29.76 -30.04
N PRO A 1137 -20.46 30.86 -30.58
CA PRO A 1137 -20.04 32.21 -30.22
C PRO A 1137 -20.85 32.77 -29.04
N TYR A 1138 -20.13 33.40 -28.11
CA TYR A 1138 -20.58 34.05 -26.85
C TYR A 1138 -21.00 33.12 -25.70
#